data_AF-A0A2R6VY85-F1
#
_entry.id   AF-A0A2R6VY85-F1
#
_cell.length_a   1.000
_cell.length_b   1.000
_cell.length_c   1.000
_cell.angle_alpha   90.00
_cell.angle_beta   90.00
_cell.angle_gamma   90.00
#
_symmetry.space_group_name_H-M   'P 1'
#
loop_
_entity.id
_entity.type
_entity.pdbx_description
1 polymer ?
#
loop_
_entity_poly.entity_id
_entity_poly.type
_entity_poly.pdbx_seq_one_letter_code
_entity_poly.pdbx_strand_id
1 'polypeptide(L)'
;MSLPPACSATSTSKLSDSVYELYNPGVESVLDVVFFHGLQSSHTSVPHLSTWISSGSHKEVWPQTWIPQEFPGARILSVEYDASISTSPTHGRLDLYLTAESLMHNLIFAKVGQHPWRPVILVGHSYGGLVIKQLCVQAHFSESLHRSDKQIARFLNSVTGIFFYGTPHHGSSSFFTPNGTKLKDASPLLDYVKLLCADAGRLHEYFDALRVNYKWSIAGVGESRPTTFILDAESQNAVAVSREMIVVEASARYGDFTVEPEDHISLCQPKSRTSNTYIRLTSFLQRLQSNKENRRIPDNLQTVPKMAMSLHSHLLVEVQNILREGPAAVALCGMGGVGKTTLAKLLFNELCAEYEYTCFVSRCSDMKNTKEIEDKVYSSMHHLGKQLTQGVEKWKPTDLRQKILLLVLDDMDNGSHVAFLQDIVSKNDCANSRYIVTSRNRDILNSLDSCVFDVKFLNPKSSTKLFMSYAFPYPTEPRPSLKEWVRKIVKKCDGLPLTLEVIGTYLKTKVSDSIWIQCFQALDEAENVVSLDEKLWAKLRVSYDRLGSQEKNMFLDAASFFSNSTWNLREAKACWRVLYGKEDLRWQTLVDLSLVYNVKEENSIQMHAQLRSLGIRLASGWGTGGRCRTWTPKNVPSEFNSSNYNERIAEGQFYSNDPGSSSTGMATHIEEVIALRHERSMLLDPRDIGQMKKLQYLDSDELMLNEVGGKLPKNVTLLRLSGDVNNLHDLVDRGLARSLAVLDLTGVDLHPTCFPTTVTCFPTTVSDFQNLEVMKLTFCHFEGLPEAFGQLPRLRHLTFSWCERLRSLPEAFGGLSRLQSLELDGCLTLKALSEGFGNLHQLQTLKINGSDISELPESFGNLSQLQTLTIYGSDISKLPESFGNLSQLKTLTISGSDISKLPESFGNLS
;
A
#
# COMPACT_ATOMS: atom_id res chain seq x y z
N MET A 1 50.44 27.31 -27.32
CA MET A 1 50.58 27.60 -25.88
C MET A 1 50.07 26.40 -25.11
N SER A 2 50.95 25.75 -24.37
CA SER A 2 50.71 24.60 -23.51
C SER A 2 49.73 24.95 -22.39
N LEU A 3 48.68 24.13 -22.23
CA LEU A 3 47.69 24.25 -21.14
C LEU A 3 48.37 24.10 -19.77
N PRO A 4 47.94 24.84 -18.72
CA PRO A 4 48.52 24.75 -17.38
C PRO A 4 48.20 23.40 -16.69
N PRO A 5 48.94 23.00 -15.63
CA PRO A 5 48.80 21.72 -14.95
C PRO A 5 47.58 21.74 -14.01
N ALA A 6 46.39 21.70 -14.60
CA ALA A 6 45.17 21.12 -14.02
C ALA A 6 44.65 19.95 -14.87
N CYS A 7 45.33 19.62 -15.98
CA CYS A 7 45.06 18.47 -16.85
C CYS A 7 45.59 17.14 -16.29
N SER A 8 45.34 16.84 -15.01
CA SER A 8 45.35 15.46 -14.52
C SER A 8 43.91 15.01 -14.26
N ALA A 9 43.07 15.08 -15.29
CA ALA A 9 41.85 14.29 -15.35
C ALA A 9 42.28 12.84 -15.57
N THR A 10 42.41 12.12 -14.47
CA THR A 10 42.75 10.70 -14.40
C THR A 10 41.68 9.86 -15.10
N SER A 11 42.12 9.07 -16.09
CA SER A 11 41.47 7.94 -16.77
C SER A 11 40.11 8.16 -17.46
N THR A 12 40.12 8.67 -18.69
CA THR A 12 39.07 8.33 -19.66
C THR A 12 39.28 6.87 -20.10
N SER A 13 38.34 5.98 -19.75
CA SER A 13 38.39 4.58 -20.18
C SER A 13 37.51 4.39 -21.43
N LYS A 14 38.07 3.77 -22.47
CA LYS A 14 37.30 3.39 -23.66
C LYS A 14 36.51 2.13 -23.32
N LEU A 15 35.18 2.21 -23.37
CA LEU A 15 34.28 1.10 -23.02
C LEU A 15 33.89 0.24 -24.23
N SER A 16 33.78 0.87 -25.41
CA SER A 16 33.54 0.23 -26.71
C SER A 16 34.17 1.07 -27.81
N ASP A 17 34.03 0.66 -29.07
CA ASP A 17 34.67 1.35 -30.21
C ASP A 17 34.32 2.84 -30.31
N SER A 18 33.11 3.20 -29.86
CA SER A 18 32.55 4.54 -29.93
C SER A 18 32.16 5.17 -28.57
N VAL A 19 32.24 4.45 -27.45
CA VAL A 19 31.77 4.95 -26.14
C VAL A 19 32.92 5.11 -25.16
N TYR A 20 33.04 6.30 -24.59
CA TYR A 20 34.06 6.68 -23.61
C TYR A 20 33.42 7.00 -22.27
N GLU A 21 34.03 6.51 -21.19
CA GLU A 21 33.67 6.86 -19.83
C GLU A 21 34.44 8.10 -19.39
N LEU A 22 33.72 9.20 -19.16
CA LEU A 22 34.30 10.48 -18.74
C LEU A 22 34.37 10.61 -17.22
N TYR A 23 33.39 10.03 -16.51
CA TYR A 23 33.33 9.98 -15.05
C TYR A 23 32.48 8.80 -14.59
N ASN A 24 32.97 8.01 -13.64
CA ASN A 24 32.29 6.82 -13.12
C ASN A 24 32.37 6.75 -11.58
N PRO A 25 31.24 6.90 -10.89
CA PRO A 25 31.20 6.78 -9.43
C PRO A 25 31.12 5.32 -8.94
N GLY A 26 31.16 4.32 -9.83
CA GLY A 26 31.13 2.90 -9.47
C GLY A 26 29.76 2.45 -8.94
N VAL A 27 29.74 1.85 -7.75
CA VAL A 27 28.52 1.33 -7.09
C VAL A 27 27.52 2.46 -6.79
N GLU A 28 27.99 3.70 -6.67
CA GLU A 28 27.18 4.89 -6.37
C GLU A 28 26.48 5.49 -7.61
N SER A 29 26.58 4.85 -8.78
CA SER A 29 25.97 5.37 -10.01
C SER A 29 24.43 5.26 -10.00
N VAL A 30 23.77 6.41 -9.86
CA VAL A 30 22.32 6.55 -9.78
C VAL A 30 21.64 6.96 -11.08
N LEU A 31 22.39 7.42 -12.08
CA LEU A 31 21.92 7.73 -13.44
C LEU A 31 23.08 7.73 -14.46
N ASP A 32 22.77 7.49 -15.73
CA ASP A 32 23.70 7.65 -16.85
C ASP A 32 23.36 8.95 -17.63
N VAL A 33 24.35 9.83 -17.86
CA VAL A 33 24.24 10.97 -18.79
C VAL A 33 25.15 10.68 -19.99
N VAL A 34 24.56 10.62 -21.18
CA VAL A 34 25.24 10.18 -22.41
C VAL A 34 25.28 11.32 -23.42
N PHE A 35 26.48 11.82 -23.71
CA PHE A 35 26.71 12.94 -24.62
C PHE A 35 27.01 12.45 -26.03
N PHE A 36 26.25 12.94 -27.01
CA PHE A 36 26.44 12.69 -28.45
C PHE A 36 27.02 13.94 -29.11
N HIS A 37 28.30 13.88 -29.47
CA HIS A 37 28.98 15.00 -30.13
C HIS A 37 29.65 14.50 -31.43
N GLY A 38 29.21 15.03 -32.57
CA GLY A 38 29.78 14.65 -33.87
C GLY A 38 31.12 15.33 -34.11
N LEU A 39 31.98 14.75 -34.94
CA LEU A 39 33.30 15.32 -35.26
C LEU A 39 33.56 15.42 -36.77
N GLN A 40 34.26 16.48 -37.15
CA GLN A 40 35.28 16.42 -38.21
C GLN A 40 36.58 17.09 -37.73
N SER A 41 37.69 16.51 -38.20
CA SER A 41 39.06 16.60 -37.68
C SER A 41 39.78 17.93 -37.91
N SER A 42 40.43 18.44 -36.86
CA SER A 42 41.73 19.10 -36.99
C SER A 42 42.66 18.65 -35.85
N HIS A 43 43.64 17.82 -36.19
CA HIS A 43 44.92 17.56 -35.48
C HIS A 43 44.95 17.56 -33.94
N THR A 44 43.99 16.94 -33.25
CA THR A 44 44.07 16.72 -31.79
C THR A 44 43.87 15.25 -31.46
N SER A 45 44.67 14.72 -30.52
CA SER A 45 44.68 13.31 -30.13
C SER A 45 43.46 12.88 -29.30
N VAL A 46 42.60 13.82 -28.88
CA VAL A 46 41.41 13.55 -28.05
C VAL A 46 40.24 14.48 -28.44
N PRO A 47 39.60 14.26 -29.60
CA PRO A 47 38.73 15.26 -30.22
C PRO A 47 37.42 15.52 -29.46
N HIS A 48 36.92 14.54 -28.69
CA HIS A 48 35.74 14.68 -27.82
C HIS A 48 35.89 15.73 -26.72
N LEU A 49 37.12 15.98 -26.27
CA LEU A 49 37.37 17.01 -25.25
C LEU A 49 37.17 18.40 -25.82
N SER A 50 37.39 18.61 -27.13
CA SER A 50 37.42 19.94 -27.77
C SER A 50 36.04 20.59 -27.92
N THR A 51 34.98 19.82 -28.13
CA THR A 51 33.61 20.31 -28.34
C THR A 51 32.98 20.83 -27.04
N TRP A 52 33.40 20.27 -25.90
CA TRP A 52 32.87 20.58 -24.57
C TRP A 52 33.88 21.34 -23.70
N ILE A 53 34.82 22.05 -24.32
CA ILE A 53 35.67 23.00 -23.59
C ILE A 53 34.87 24.27 -23.35
N SER A 54 34.85 24.75 -22.10
CA SER A 54 34.25 26.05 -21.77
C SER A 54 34.88 27.18 -22.59
N SER A 55 34.07 28.15 -23.02
CA SER A 55 34.52 29.34 -23.77
C SER A 55 35.08 30.46 -22.88
N GLY A 56 35.10 30.25 -21.55
CA GLY A 56 35.58 31.21 -20.55
C GLY A 56 37.10 31.40 -20.54
N SER A 57 37.57 32.29 -19.67
CA SER A 57 39.01 32.57 -19.48
C SER A 57 39.79 31.35 -18.98
N HIS A 58 39.14 30.48 -18.20
CA HIS A 58 39.66 29.19 -17.78
C HIS A 58 38.96 28.07 -18.56
N LYS A 59 39.70 27.50 -19.51
CA LYS A 59 39.24 26.40 -20.37
C LYS A 59 39.22 25.08 -19.59
N GLU A 60 38.05 24.49 -19.41
CA GLU A 60 37.84 23.21 -18.75
C GLU A 60 36.89 22.33 -19.57
N VAL A 61 37.06 21.01 -19.46
CA VAL A 61 36.13 20.03 -20.04
C VAL A 61 34.96 19.86 -19.07
N TRP A 62 33.95 20.71 -19.22
CA TRP A 62 32.91 20.87 -18.20
C TRP A 62 32.08 19.60 -17.91
N PRO A 63 31.86 18.63 -18.83
CA PRO A 63 31.20 17.38 -18.47
C PRO A 63 32.01 16.50 -17.51
N GLN A 64 33.34 16.67 -17.49
CA GLN A 64 34.25 15.97 -16.57
C GLN A 64 34.48 16.75 -15.27
N THR A 65 34.39 18.09 -15.31
CA THR A 65 34.76 18.92 -14.15
C THR A 65 33.56 19.54 -13.43
N TRP A 66 32.51 19.96 -14.13
CA TRP A 66 31.39 20.69 -13.54
C TRP A 66 30.23 19.76 -13.17
N ILE A 67 29.80 18.87 -14.08
CA ILE A 67 28.67 17.95 -13.81
C ILE A 67 28.96 17.04 -12.60
N PRO A 68 30.14 16.41 -12.44
CA PRO A 68 30.38 15.54 -11.28
C PRO A 68 30.37 16.27 -9.93
N GLN A 69 30.57 17.60 -9.92
CA GLN A 69 30.49 18.39 -8.69
C GLN A 69 29.04 18.66 -8.27
N GLU A 70 28.12 18.77 -9.22
CA GLU A 70 26.69 18.96 -8.95
C GLU A 70 25.93 17.64 -8.84
N PHE A 71 26.39 16.61 -9.55
CA PHE A 71 25.79 15.27 -9.62
C PHE A 71 26.84 14.19 -9.39
N PRO A 72 27.37 14.03 -8.17
CA PRO A 72 28.47 13.09 -7.89
C PRO A 72 28.08 11.62 -8.14
N GLY A 73 26.80 11.27 -8.09
CA GLY A 73 26.30 9.94 -8.42
C GLY A 73 25.98 9.71 -9.90
N ALA A 74 26.20 10.69 -10.79
CA ALA A 74 25.93 10.53 -12.22
C ALA A 74 27.13 9.90 -12.93
N ARG A 75 26.91 8.84 -13.70
CA ARG A 75 27.92 8.30 -14.63
C ARG A 75 27.86 9.08 -15.93
N ILE A 76 28.98 9.63 -16.36
CA ILE A 76 29.06 10.51 -17.53
C ILE A 76 29.78 9.78 -18.66
N LEU A 77 29.08 9.66 -19.80
CA LEU A 77 29.55 8.95 -20.98
C LEU A 77 29.58 9.88 -22.19
N SER A 78 30.52 9.65 -23.10
CA SER A 78 30.64 10.34 -24.38
C SER A 78 30.58 9.35 -25.52
N VAL A 79 29.87 9.71 -26.59
CA VAL A 79 29.71 8.90 -27.80
C VAL A 79 30.39 9.59 -28.97
N GLU A 80 31.36 8.89 -29.55
CA GLU A 80 32.10 9.28 -30.75
C GLU A 80 31.52 8.60 -31.99
N TYR A 81 31.23 9.39 -33.02
CA TYR A 81 30.81 8.91 -34.33
C TYR A 81 31.31 9.85 -35.42
N ASP A 82 31.45 9.30 -36.62
CA ASP A 82 31.82 10.09 -37.79
C ASP A 82 30.65 10.98 -38.21
N ALA A 83 30.86 12.30 -38.18
CA ALA A 83 29.89 13.25 -38.70
C ALA A 83 30.12 13.57 -40.19
N SER A 84 31.10 12.93 -40.83
CA SER A 84 31.33 13.02 -42.26
C SER A 84 30.24 12.26 -43.04
N ILE A 85 29.60 12.96 -43.97
CA ILE A 85 28.50 12.39 -44.76
C ILE A 85 29.10 11.46 -45.82
N SER A 86 29.00 10.14 -45.61
CA SER A 86 29.30 9.15 -46.64
C SER A 86 28.03 8.71 -47.36
N THR A 87 28.14 8.36 -48.64
CA THR A 87 27.02 7.92 -49.47
C THR A 87 26.93 6.40 -49.49
N SER A 88 25.84 5.83 -48.99
CA SER A 88 25.57 4.39 -49.06
C SER A 88 24.94 4.05 -50.42
N PRO A 89 25.46 3.05 -51.16
CA PRO A 89 24.85 2.60 -52.42
C PRO A 89 23.46 1.99 -52.25
N THR A 90 23.16 1.44 -51.06
CA THR A 90 21.91 0.73 -50.75
C THR A 90 20.87 1.63 -50.08
N HIS A 91 21.30 2.61 -49.29
CA HIS A 91 20.41 3.47 -48.49
C HIS A 91 20.43 4.95 -48.89
N GLY A 92 21.23 5.34 -49.88
CA GLY A 92 21.31 6.72 -50.39
C GLY A 92 22.20 7.66 -49.57
N ARG A 93 22.05 8.97 -49.82
CA ARG A 93 22.81 10.08 -49.19
C ARG A 93 22.36 10.34 -47.74
N LEU A 94 22.72 9.45 -46.82
CA LEU A 94 23.13 9.73 -45.43
C LEU A 94 23.12 8.43 -44.62
N ASP A 95 24.20 8.15 -43.91
CA ASP A 95 24.34 6.92 -43.12
C ASP A 95 23.90 7.05 -41.65
N LEU A 96 22.82 7.79 -41.36
CA LEU A 96 22.27 7.88 -39.99
C LEU A 96 21.79 6.52 -39.49
N TYR A 97 21.28 5.69 -40.40
CA TYR A 97 20.80 4.35 -40.10
C TYR A 97 21.94 3.44 -39.61
N LEU A 98 23.03 3.26 -40.38
CA LEU A 98 24.12 2.37 -39.94
C LEU A 98 24.88 3.00 -38.76
N THR A 99 24.96 4.33 -38.69
CA THR A 99 25.50 5.02 -37.52
C THR A 99 24.68 4.68 -36.27
N ALA A 100 23.35 4.79 -36.33
CA ALA A 100 22.46 4.46 -35.21
C ALA A 100 22.54 2.97 -34.81
N GLU A 101 22.57 2.07 -35.79
CA GLU A 101 22.69 0.63 -35.59
C GLU A 101 24.02 0.28 -34.90
N SER A 102 25.14 0.79 -35.41
CA SER A 102 26.46 0.58 -34.81
C SER A 102 26.55 1.16 -33.40
N LEU A 103 26.03 2.37 -33.19
CA LEU A 103 26.04 3.01 -31.88
C LEU A 103 25.15 2.29 -30.86
N MET A 104 24.02 1.72 -31.27
CA MET A 104 23.16 0.93 -30.38
C MET A 104 23.94 -0.26 -29.78
N HIS A 105 24.64 -1.02 -30.61
CA HIS A 105 25.50 -2.12 -30.14
C HIS A 105 26.58 -1.63 -29.17
N ASN A 106 27.24 -0.51 -29.50
CA ASN A 106 28.29 0.08 -28.69
C ASN A 106 27.79 0.59 -27.32
N LEU A 107 26.57 1.12 -27.24
CA LEU A 107 25.93 1.56 -26.01
C LEU A 107 25.50 0.38 -25.11
N ILE A 108 24.92 -0.66 -25.71
CA ILE A 108 24.54 -1.89 -24.99
C ILE A 108 25.79 -2.57 -24.42
N PHE A 109 26.87 -2.65 -25.19
CA PHE A 109 28.15 -3.20 -24.73
C PHE A 109 28.73 -2.39 -23.55
N ALA A 110 28.59 -1.07 -23.59
CA ALA A 110 28.96 -0.16 -22.49
C ALA A 110 27.99 -0.20 -21.28
N LYS A 111 27.01 -1.11 -21.31
CA LYS A 111 25.96 -1.33 -20.29
C LYS A 111 25.00 -0.16 -20.10
N VAL A 112 24.85 0.72 -21.11
CA VAL A 112 23.90 1.84 -21.06
C VAL A 112 22.47 1.29 -21.15
N GLY A 113 21.62 1.69 -20.19
CA GLY A 113 20.22 1.23 -20.13
C GLY A 113 20.06 -0.27 -19.86
N GLN A 114 21.12 -0.94 -19.38
CA GLN A 114 21.07 -2.36 -19.02
C GLN A 114 20.79 -2.59 -17.54
N HIS A 115 20.84 -1.53 -16.73
CA HIS A 115 20.49 -1.54 -15.31
C HIS A 115 19.03 -1.06 -15.10
N PRO A 116 18.12 -1.89 -14.57
CA PRO A 116 16.68 -1.59 -14.50
C PRO A 116 16.33 -0.31 -13.73
N TRP A 117 17.12 0.04 -12.72
CA TRP A 117 16.87 1.19 -11.83
C TRP A 117 17.61 2.46 -12.24
N ARG A 118 18.55 2.36 -13.20
CA ARG A 118 19.41 3.48 -13.60
C ARG A 118 18.80 4.18 -14.82
N PRO A 119 18.24 5.40 -14.65
CA PRO A 119 17.71 6.15 -15.76
C PRO A 119 18.84 6.62 -16.67
N VAL A 120 18.54 6.70 -17.96
CA VAL A 120 19.44 7.17 -19.02
C VAL A 120 18.94 8.53 -19.52
N ILE A 121 19.84 9.50 -19.55
CA ILE A 121 19.60 10.83 -20.09
C ILE A 121 20.50 11.03 -21.30
N LEU A 122 19.91 11.27 -22.46
CA LEU A 122 20.64 11.47 -23.71
C LEU A 122 20.79 12.98 -23.97
N VAL A 123 22.01 13.44 -24.23
CA VAL A 123 22.31 14.84 -24.50
C VAL A 123 22.94 14.96 -25.88
N GLY A 124 22.25 15.63 -26.81
CA GLY A 124 22.70 15.77 -28.20
C GLY A 124 22.96 17.21 -28.58
N HIS A 125 24.07 17.46 -29.26
CA HIS A 125 24.35 18.74 -29.93
C HIS A 125 24.25 18.56 -31.44
N SER A 126 23.43 19.38 -32.10
CA SER A 126 23.36 19.49 -33.57
C SER A 126 23.11 18.14 -34.27
N TYR A 127 24.09 17.60 -35.01
CA TYR A 127 24.00 16.29 -35.65
C TYR A 127 23.75 15.16 -34.63
N GLY A 128 24.27 15.29 -33.40
CA GLY A 128 24.00 14.35 -32.31
C GLY A 128 22.54 14.29 -31.91
N GLY A 129 21.81 15.40 -32.05
CA GLY A 129 20.36 15.40 -31.87
C GLY A 129 19.64 14.52 -32.89
N LEU A 130 20.06 14.50 -34.16
CA LEU A 130 19.49 13.61 -35.17
C LEU A 130 19.92 12.15 -34.99
N VAL A 131 21.18 11.91 -34.58
CA VAL A 131 21.64 10.56 -34.25
C VAL A 131 20.81 9.97 -33.11
N ILE A 132 20.54 10.73 -32.04
CA ILE A 132 19.66 10.29 -30.94
C ILE A 132 18.27 9.92 -31.47
N LYS A 133 17.67 10.78 -32.32
CA LYS A 133 16.34 10.52 -32.88
C LYS A 133 16.32 9.24 -33.72
N GLN A 134 17.27 9.09 -34.64
CA GLN A 134 17.39 7.89 -35.47
C GLN A 134 17.65 6.65 -34.62
N LEU A 135 18.47 6.77 -33.57
CA LEU A 135 18.80 5.69 -32.65
C LEU A 135 17.58 5.20 -31.87
N CYS A 136 16.75 6.11 -31.36
CA CYS A 136 15.49 5.77 -30.71
C CYS A 136 14.50 5.09 -31.67
N VAL A 137 14.35 5.63 -32.88
CA VAL A 137 13.45 5.08 -33.91
C VAL A 137 13.90 3.69 -34.34
N GLN A 138 15.20 3.51 -34.59
CA GLN A 138 15.77 2.24 -34.99
C GLN A 138 15.64 1.18 -33.90
N ALA A 139 15.94 1.53 -32.65
CA ALA A 139 15.77 0.64 -31.51
C ALA A 139 14.34 0.11 -31.40
N HIS A 140 13.33 0.99 -31.58
CA HIS A 140 11.94 0.60 -31.52
C HIS A 140 11.53 -0.33 -32.68
N PHE A 141 11.98 -0.02 -33.91
CA PHE A 141 11.71 -0.89 -35.05
C PHE A 141 12.37 -2.26 -34.91
N SER A 142 13.63 -2.32 -34.47
CA SER A 142 14.33 -3.57 -34.19
C SER A 142 13.65 -4.41 -33.11
N GLU A 143 13.13 -3.78 -32.05
CA GLU A 143 12.30 -4.44 -31.02
C GLU A 143 11.03 -5.06 -31.62
N SER A 144 10.35 -4.32 -32.51
CA SER A 144 9.09 -4.77 -33.13
C SER A 144 9.23 -5.91 -34.14
N LEU A 145 10.36 -5.96 -34.86
CA LEU A 145 10.64 -6.95 -35.93
C LEU A 145 11.31 -8.23 -35.41
N HIS A 146 12.06 -8.14 -34.31
CA HIS A 146 12.74 -9.27 -33.69
C HIS A 146 12.20 -9.49 -32.28
N ARG A 147 11.32 -10.50 -32.14
CA ARG A 147 10.61 -10.90 -30.90
C ARG A 147 11.49 -11.25 -29.68
N SER A 148 12.77 -10.87 -29.60
CA SER A 148 13.67 -11.34 -28.55
C SER A 148 14.85 -10.47 -28.11
N ASP A 149 15.10 -9.27 -28.65
CA ASP A 149 16.27 -8.49 -28.17
C ASP A 149 15.96 -7.69 -26.90
N LYS A 150 15.92 -8.40 -25.76
CA LYS A 150 15.61 -7.86 -24.43
C LYS A 150 16.51 -6.69 -24.03
N GLN A 151 17.69 -6.54 -24.64
CA GLN A 151 18.65 -5.48 -24.30
C GLN A 151 18.26 -4.13 -24.92
N ILE A 152 17.70 -4.13 -26.13
CA ILE A 152 17.21 -2.93 -26.83
C ILE A 152 15.95 -2.40 -26.13
N ALA A 153 15.00 -3.29 -25.81
CA ALA A 153 13.81 -2.94 -25.06
C ALA A 153 14.14 -2.34 -23.68
N ARG A 154 15.14 -2.89 -22.98
CA ARG A 154 15.63 -2.32 -21.72
C ARG A 154 16.21 -0.93 -21.92
N PHE A 155 17.03 -0.72 -22.95
CA PHE A 155 17.58 0.60 -23.25
C PHE A 155 16.48 1.65 -23.43
N LEU A 156 15.47 1.39 -24.28
CA LEU A 156 14.38 2.34 -24.53
C LEU A 156 13.56 2.66 -23.27
N ASN A 157 13.28 1.65 -22.44
CA ASN A 157 12.56 1.82 -21.18
C ASN A 157 13.38 2.53 -20.10
N SER A 158 14.72 2.44 -20.18
CA SER A 158 15.62 3.15 -19.26
C SER A 158 15.82 4.62 -19.62
N VAL A 159 15.55 5.04 -20.87
CA VAL A 159 15.61 6.46 -21.25
C VAL A 159 14.48 7.22 -20.55
N THR A 160 14.82 8.22 -19.75
CA THR A 160 13.83 9.05 -19.04
C THR A 160 13.84 10.50 -19.51
N GLY A 161 14.94 10.97 -20.08
CA GLY A 161 15.11 12.35 -20.50
C GLY A 161 16.01 12.50 -21.72
N ILE A 162 15.67 13.46 -22.59
CA ILE A 162 16.49 13.82 -23.75
C ILE A 162 16.66 15.34 -23.78
N PHE A 163 17.90 15.81 -23.84
CA PHE A 163 18.25 17.23 -23.88
C PHE A 163 18.95 17.58 -25.20
N PHE A 164 18.50 18.66 -25.85
CA PHE A 164 19.06 19.10 -27.13
C PHE A 164 19.74 20.47 -27.02
N TYR A 165 20.97 20.55 -27.52
CA TYR A 165 21.68 21.80 -27.80
C TYR A 165 21.61 22.11 -29.30
N GLY A 166 21.09 23.29 -29.64
CA GLY A 166 20.78 23.68 -31.03
C GLY A 166 19.47 23.05 -31.52
N THR A 167 18.79 23.72 -32.46
CA THR A 167 17.59 23.17 -33.12
C THR A 167 17.96 22.34 -34.36
N PRO A 168 17.34 21.18 -34.59
CA PRO A 168 17.34 20.58 -35.92
C PRO A 168 16.49 21.45 -36.88
N HIS A 169 17.14 22.05 -37.87
CA HIS A 169 16.53 22.98 -38.82
C HIS A 169 15.39 22.34 -39.64
N HIS A 170 14.27 23.06 -39.78
CA HIS A 170 13.28 22.80 -40.83
C HIS A 170 13.86 23.33 -42.15
N GLY A 171 14.12 22.43 -43.10
CA GLY A 171 14.67 22.77 -44.41
C GLY A 171 13.83 23.83 -45.14
N SER A 172 14.49 24.95 -45.49
CA SER A 172 13.96 25.97 -46.40
C SER A 172 14.61 25.81 -47.77
N SER A 173 13.78 25.76 -48.81
CA SER A 173 14.14 25.41 -50.18
C SER A 173 14.35 26.65 -51.07
N SER A 174 15.52 27.31 -51.04
CA SER A 174 15.87 28.23 -52.14
C SER A 174 17.31 28.75 -52.11
N PHE A 175 18.26 28.06 -52.76
CA PHE A 175 19.57 28.64 -53.11
C PHE A 175 20.15 28.03 -54.41
N PHE A 176 19.86 28.67 -55.55
CA PHE A 176 20.68 28.61 -56.77
C PHE A 176 21.13 30.03 -57.12
N THR A 177 22.35 30.20 -57.62
CA THR A 177 22.73 31.33 -58.47
C THR A 177 22.76 30.88 -59.94
N PRO A 178 22.55 31.77 -60.93
CA PRO A 178 22.23 31.40 -62.32
C PRO A 178 23.32 30.65 -63.10
N ASN A 179 24.56 30.55 -62.58
CA ASN A 179 25.71 30.06 -63.36
C ASN A 179 26.36 28.75 -62.84
N GLY A 180 25.74 28.02 -61.91
CA GLY A 180 26.05 26.59 -61.71
C GLY A 180 27.44 26.22 -61.17
N THR A 181 28.20 27.11 -60.53
CA THR A 181 29.51 26.77 -59.92
C THR A 181 29.40 26.35 -58.45
N LYS A 182 30.02 25.19 -58.12
CA LYS A 182 30.16 24.64 -56.75
C LYS A 182 30.99 25.55 -55.85
N LEU A 183 30.49 25.75 -54.63
CA LEU A 183 31.23 26.26 -53.48
C LEU A 183 32.34 25.29 -53.09
N LYS A 184 33.58 25.78 -52.97
CA LYS A 184 34.77 24.94 -52.86
C LYS A 184 35.16 24.54 -51.43
N ASP A 185 34.60 25.16 -50.39
CA ASP A 185 34.76 24.72 -49.00
C ASP A 185 33.53 25.06 -48.16
N ALA A 186 32.54 24.17 -48.25
CA ALA A 186 31.35 24.18 -47.44
C ALA A 186 31.53 23.16 -46.32
N SER A 187 31.73 23.61 -45.09
CA SER A 187 31.69 22.78 -43.86
C SER A 187 30.48 21.82 -43.88
N PRO A 188 30.55 20.63 -43.24
CA PRO A 188 29.43 19.68 -43.13
C PRO A 188 28.09 20.30 -42.70
N LEU A 189 28.13 21.46 -42.02
CA LEU A 189 26.96 22.27 -41.66
C LEU A 189 26.15 22.77 -42.87
N LEU A 190 26.79 23.09 -44.00
CA LEU A 190 26.15 23.69 -45.18
C LEU A 190 25.44 22.65 -46.06
N ASP A 191 25.84 21.38 -45.98
CA ASP A 191 25.11 20.27 -46.61
C ASP A 191 24.03 19.69 -45.69
N TYR A 192 24.11 19.98 -44.38
CA TYR A 192 23.08 19.62 -43.41
C TYR A 192 21.83 20.51 -43.47
N VAL A 193 21.97 21.80 -43.83
CA VAL A 193 20.83 22.65 -44.23
C VAL A 193 20.12 22.09 -45.47
N LYS A 194 20.76 21.17 -46.22
CA LYS A 194 20.25 20.53 -47.46
C LYS A 194 19.70 19.11 -47.27
N LEU A 195 19.61 18.58 -46.04
CA LEU A 195 18.96 17.29 -45.76
C LEU A 195 17.44 17.39 -46.02
N LEU A 196 17.07 17.11 -47.26
CA LEU A 196 15.74 16.90 -47.86
C LEU A 196 14.57 16.87 -46.85
N CYS A 197 13.72 17.90 -46.93
CA CYS A 197 12.63 18.23 -45.99
C CYS A 197 11.64 17.09 -45.62
N ALA A 198 11.62 15.98 -46.36
CA ALA A 198 10.69 14.87 -46.13
C ALA A 198 11.22 13.82 -45.13
N ASP A 199 12.48 13.39 -45.24
CA ASP A 199 13.01 12.30 -44.42
C ASP A 199 13.34 12.75 -42.99
N ALA A 200 13.85 13.97 -42.83
CA ALA A 200 14.02 14.58 -41.51
C ALA A 200 12.67 14.90 -40.82
N GLY A 201 11.64 15.24 -41.61
CA GLY A 201 10.27 15.43 -41.11
C GLY A 201 9.67 14.13 -40.59
N ARG A 202 9.76 13.05 -41.37
CA ARG A 202 9.34 11.70 -40.95
C ARG A 202 10.08 11.23 -39.70
N LEU A 203 11.39 11.44 -39.63
CA LEU A 203 12.18 11.07 -38.46
C LEU A 203 11.69 11.81 -37.20
N HIS A 204 11.35 13.09 -37.32
CA HIS A 204 10.72 13.84 -36.22
C HIS A 204 9.37 13.27 -35.81
N GLU A 205 8.49 13.01 -36.77
CA GLU A 205 7.15 12.47 -36.50
C GLU A 205 7.22 11.12 -35.79
N TYR A 206 8.08 10.21 -36.26
CA TYR A 206 8.29 8.91 -35.61
C TYR A 206 8.83 9.08 -34.19
N PHE A 207 9.85 9.92 -34.01
CA PHE A 207 10.40 10.19 -32.68
C PHE A 207 9.35 10.81 -31.74
N ASP A 208 8.48 11.69 -32.23
CA ASP A 208 7.41 12.30 -31.47
C ASP A 208 6.32 11.30 -31.05
N ALA A 209 6.03 10.29 -31.87
CA ALA A 209 5.17 9.18 -31.46
C ALA A 209 5.83 8.36 -30.33
N LEU A 210 7.13 8.09 -30.46
CA LEU A 210 7.87 7.31 -29.46
C LEU A 210 7.96 8.02 -28.11
N ARG A 211 8.28 9.31 -28.06
CA ARG A 211 8.36 10.03 -26.78
C ARG A 211 7.04 9.99 -26.00
N VAL A 212 5.89 9.97 -26.68
CA VAL A 212 4.57 9.90 -26.05
C VAL A 212 4.35 8.49 -25.49
N ASN A 213 4.69 7.47 -26.28
CA ASN A 213 4.57 6.08 -25.88
C ASN A 213 5.46 5.74 -24.68
N TYR A 214 6.73 6.15 -24.70
CA TYR A 214 7.71 5.89 -23.64
C TYR A 214 7.76 6.99 -22.57
N LYS A 215 6.94 8.04 -22.69
CA LYS A 215 6.81 9.17 -21.75
C LYS A 215 8.14 9.87 -21.43
N TRP A 216 8.98 10.08 -22.44
CA TRP A 216 10.27 10.75 -22.27
C TRP A 216 10.10 12.25 -22.01
N SER A 217 10.82 12.77 -21.03
CA SER A 217 10.93 14.22 -20.81
C SER A 217 11.88 14.83 -21.82
N ILE A 218 11.52 15.98 -22.39
CA ILE A 218 12.34 16.66 -23.40
C ILE A 218 12.52 18.13 -23.03
N ALA A 219 13.76 18.61 -23.14
CA ALA A 219 14.11 20.02 -23.02
C ALA A 219 15.23 20.38 -24.01
N GLY A 220 15.45 21.67 -24.24
CA GLY A 220 16.56 22.10 -25.08
C GLY A 220 16.80 23.60 -25.09
N VAL A 221 17.93 23.97 -25.69
CA VAL A 221 18.36 25.36 -25.86
C VAL A 221 18.71 25.59 -27.33
N GLY A 222 18.12 26.62 -27.94
CA GLY A 222 18.36 27.04 -29.33
C GLY A 222 19.02 28.41 -29.42
N GLU A 223 19.38 28.81 -30.63
CA GLU A 223 19.99 30.11 -30.93
C GLU A 223 18.98 31.09 -31.56
N SER A 224 19.17 32.40 -31.37
CA SER A 224 18.44 33.45 -32.09
C SER A 224 19.26 34.10 -33.21
N ARG A 225 20.59 33.89 -33.25
CA ARG A 225 21.47 34.53 -34.22
C ARG A 225 21.54 33.75 -35.54
N PRO A 226 21.40 34.43 -36.69
CA PRO A 226 21.67 33.83 -37.98
C PRO A 226 23.14 33.46 -38.14
N THR A 227 23.45 32.26 -38.64
CA THR A 227 24.81 31.92 -39.03
C THR A 227 25.18 32.67 -40.33
N THR A 228 26.10 33.65 -40.25
CA THR A 228 26.65 34.33 -41.43
C THR A 228 27.77 33.52 -42.07
N PHE A 229 27.58 33.13 -43.33
CA PHE A 229 28.62 32.52 -44.15
C PHE A 229 29.37 33.60 -44.94
N ILE A 230 30.69 33.67 -44.79
CA ILE A 230 31.55 34.48 -45.65
C ILE A 230 31.97 33.60 -46.82
N LEU A 231 31.54 33.96 -48.03
CA LEU A 231 32.03 33.36 -49.27
C LEU A 231 33.30 34.11 -49.65
N ASP A 232 34.45 33.45 -49.62
CA ASP A 232 35.71 34.08 -50.02
C ASP A 232 35.61 34.62 -51.45
N ALA A 233 35.85 35.92 -51.57
CA ALA A 233 35.79 36.67 -52.82
C ALA A 233 37.16 36.65 -53.50
N GLU A 234 37.43 35.67 -54.35
CA GLU A 234 38.57 35.72 -55.29
C GLU A 234 38.25 36.42 -56.61
N SER A 235 37.25 37.32 -56.66
CA SER A 235 37.08 38.19 -57.83
C SER A 235 36.65 39.59 -57.41
N GLN A 236 37.38 40.58 -57.93
CA GLN A 236 37.33 42.00 -57.56
C GLN A 236 36.01 42.72 -57.90
N ASN A 237 34.87 42.05 -58.10
CA ASN A 237 33.59 42.70 -58.40
C ASN A 237 32.31 41.94 -57.96
N ALA A 238 32.37 41.08 -56.94
CA ALA A 238 31.16 40.41 -56.42
C ALA A 238 30.63 41.10 -55.15
N VAL A 239 29.38 41.57 -55.20
CA VAL A 239 28.62 42.03 -54.03
C VAL A 239 28.39 40.83 -53.10
N ALA A 240 28.93 40.89 -51.88
CA ALA A 240 28.68 39.91 -50.84
C ALA A 240 27.19 39.94 -50.45
N VAL A 241 26.43 38.91 -50.83
CA VAL A 241 25.05 38.74 -50.36
C VAL A 241 25.11 37.91 -49.08
N SER A 242 25.03 38.57 -47.93
CA SER A 242 24.69 37.91 -46.67
C SER A 242 23.19 37.57 -46.68
N ARG A 243 22.85 36.34 -46.32
CA ARG A 243 21.46 35.97 -46.01
C ARG A 243 21.41 35.40 -44.60
N GLU A 244 20.60 36.04 -43.78
CA GLU A 244 20.31 35.65 -42.41
C GLU A 244 19.18 34.61 -42.41
N MET A 245 19.38 33.48 -41.71
CA MET A 245 18.35 32.46 -41.48
C MET A 245 17.94 32.49 -40.00
N ILE A 246 16.66 32.80 -39.73
CA ILE A 246 16.12 32.96 -38.37
C ILE A 246 15.43 31.65 -37.92
N VAL A 247 15.77 31.20 -36.72
CA VAL A 247 15.48 29.88 -36.11
C VAL A 247 14.11 29.83 -35.40
N VAL A 248 13.09 30.54 -35.90
CA VAL A 248 11.81 30.66 -35.15
C VAL A 248 10.88 29.46 -35.34
N GLU A 249 11.00 28.68 -36.41
CA GLU A 249 9.94 27.71 -36.76
C GLU A 249 10.28 26.22 -36.56
N ALA A 250 11.54 25.87 -36.25
CA ALA A 250 12.01 24.50 -36.43
C ALA A 250 11.90 23.55 -35.21
N SER A 251 11.80 24.06 -33.98
CA SER A 251 11.67 23.20 -32.77
C SER A 251 10.84 23.79 -31.64
N ALA A 252 10.25 24.98 -31.83
CA ALA A 252 9.43 25.66 -30.84
C ALA A 252 8.13 24.93 -30.46
N ARG A 253 7.87 23.73 -31.03
CA ARG A 253 6.59 23.05 -30.83
C ARG A 253 6.51 22.20 -29.57
N TYR A 254 7.62 21.85 -28.89
CA TYR A 254 7.55 20.81 -27.85
C TYR A 254 8.50 21.00 -26.66
N GLY A 255 7.92 20.98 -25.46
CA GLY A 255 8.66 20.98 -24.19
C GLY A 255 9.27 22.34 -23.83
N ASP A 256 9.95 22.37 -22.67
CA ASP A 256 10.54 23.55 -22.03
C ASP A 256 11.79 24.03 -22.81
N PHE A 257 11.57 24.69 -23.96
CA PHE A 257 12.59 25.14 -24.89
C PHE A 257 12.90 26.62 -24.72
N THR A 258 14.19 26.99 -24.71
CA THR A 258 14.64 28.37 -24.56
C THR A 258 15.56 28.80 -25.71
N VAL A 259 15.40 30.03 -26.18
CA VAL A 259 16.22 30.62 -27.25
C VAL A 259 17.25 31.58 -26.64
N GLU A 260 18.53 31.36 -26.89
CA GLU A 260 19.65 32.17 -26.43
C GLU A 260 20.27 33.00 -27.58
N PRO A 261 20.79 34.20 -27.31
CA PRO A 261 21.44 35.05 -28.32
C PRO A 261 22.91 34.67 -28.58
N GLU A 262 23.25 33.39 -28.51
CA GLU A 262 24.60 32.86 -28.74
C GLU A 262 24.72 32.14 -30.10
N ASP A 263 25.94 31.99 -30.61
CA ASP A 263 26.20 31.22 -31.82
C ASP A 263 26.15 29.71 -31.53
N HIS A 264 25.73 28.92 -32.51
CA HIS A 264 25.59 27.47 -32.46
C HIS A 264 26.72 26.69 -31.76
N ILE A 265 27.98 27.08 -31.97
CA ILE A 265 29.16 26.44 -31.38
C ILE A 265 29.33 26.84 -29.89
N SER A 266 28.90 28.04 -29.51
CA SER A 266 28.98 28.52 -28.12
C SER A 266 27.96 27.83 -27.21
N LEU A 267 26.82 27.38 -27.73
CA LEU A 267 25.80 26.66 -26.96
C LEU A 267 26.26 25.29 -26.41
N CYS A 268 27.30 24.67 -26.96
CA CYS A 268 27.92 23.48 -26.34
C CYS A 268 29.17 23.83 -25.50
N GLN A 269 29.57 25.11 -25.48
CA GLN A 269 30.75 25.64 -24.80
C GLN A 269 30.35 26.72 -23.78
N PRO A 270 29.62 26.36 -22.72
CA PRO A 270 29.17 27.31 -21.71
C PRO A 270 30.36 28.12 -21.16
N LYS A 271 30.19 29.44 -21.09
CA LYS A 271 31.25 30.35 -20.63
C LYS A 271 31.60 30.15 -19.15
N SER A 272 30.62 29.77 -18.33
CA SER A 272 30.72 29.51 -16.89
C SER A 272 29.59 28.60 -16.43
N ARG A 273 29.67 28.09 -15.19
CA ARG A 273 28.59 27.35 -14.51
C ARG A 273 27.32 28.18 -14.28
N THR A 274 27.41 29.50 -14.41
CA THR A 274 26.27 30.42 -14.30
C THR A 274 25.66 30.79 -15.64
N SER A 275 26.19 30.24 -16.76
CA SER A 275 25.59 30.44 -18.08
C SER A 275 24.23 29.77 -18.17
N ASN A 276 23.28 30.41 -18.88
CA ASN A 276 21.91 29.88 -18.98
C ASN A 276 21.89 28.49 -19.64
N THR A 277 22.73 28.30 -20.66
CA THR A 277 22.98 27.04 -21.37
C THR A 277 23.34 25.87 -20.44
N TYR A 278 24.18 26.10 -19.42
CA TYR A 278 24.56 25.09 -18.44
C TYR A 278 23.49 24.91 -17.36
N ILE A 279 22.96 26.02 -16.81
CA ILE A 279 21.89 26.01 -15.80
C ILE A 279 20.66 25.25 -16.29
N ARG A 280 20.29 25.36 -17.56
CA ARG A 280 19.13 24.67 -18.14
C ARG A 280 19.32 23.17 -18.19
N LEU A 281 20.50 22.69 -18.58
CA LEU A 281 20.83 21.27 -18.51
C LEU A 281 20.79 20.79 -17.07
N THR A 282 21.46 21.47 -16.13
CA THR A 282 21.49 21.03 -14.72
C THR A 282 20.11 21.09 -14.05
N SER A 283 19.29 22.09 -14.37
CA SER A 283 17.88 22.17 -13.92
C SER A 283 17.04 21.04 -14.50
N PHE A 284 17.28 20.64 -15.76
CA PHE A 284 16.61 19.49 -16.37
C PHE A 284 17.02 18.18 -15.69
N LEU A 285 18.32 17.97 -15.44
CA LEU A 285 18.83 16.83 -14.69
C LEU A 285 18.25 16.77 -13.27
N GLN A 286 18.21 17.91 -12.55
CA GLN A 286 17.63 18.04 -11.21
C GLN A 286 16.14 17.71 -11.20
N ARG A 287 15.34 18.18 -12.16
CA ARG A 287 13.91 17.84 -12.25
C ARG A 287 13.66 16.35 -12.43
N LEU A 288 14.51 15.68 -13.21
CA LEU A 288 14.42 14.24 -13.43
C LEU A 288 14.86 13.42 -12.21
N GLN A 289 15.82 13.92 -11.43
CA GLN A 289 16.17 13.35 -10.13
C GLN A 289 15.11 13.63 -9.04
N SER A 290 14.60 14.87 -8.95
CA SER A 290 13.65 15.27 -7.92
C SER A 290 12.25 14.69 -8.11
N ASN A 291 11.86 14.29 -9.33
CA ASN A 291 10.67 13.46 -9.54
C ASN A 291 10.79 12.05 -8.91
N LYS A 292 11.99 11.59 -8.53
CA LYS A 292 12.17 10.42 -7.65
C LYS A 292 12.17 10.78 -6.16
N GLU A 293 12.73 11.94 -5.77
CA GLU A 293 12.75 12.40 -4.35
C GLU A 293 11.38 12.94 -3.88
N ASN A 294 10.55 13.46 -4.78
CA ASN A 294 9.16 13.84 -4.53
C ASN A 294 8.17 12.66 -4.56
N ARG A 295 8.66 11.41 -4.61
CA ARG A 295 7.86 10.28 -4.10
C ARG A 295 7.73 10.51 -2.59
N ARG A 296 6.63 11.17 -2.21
CA ARG A 296 6.19 11.36 -0.82
C ARG A 296 6.48 10.08 -0.02
N ILE A 297 6.85 10.24 1.25
CA ILE A 297 6.80 9.15 2.23
C ILE A 297 5.45 8.45 2.03
N PRO A 298 5.42 7.18 1.60
CA PRO A 298 4.16 6.55 1.23
C PRO A 298 3.22 6.52 2.43
N ASP A 299 1.95 6.92 2.26
CA ASP A 299 0.92 6.82 3.30
C ASP A 299 0.62 5.34 3.67
N ASN A 300 1.23 4.38 2.98
CA ASN A 300 0.99 2.94 3.06
C ASN A 300 2.12 2.13 3.73
N LEU A 301 3.07 2.80 4.40
CA LEU A 301 4.12 2.10 5.15
C LEU A 301 3.50 1.19 6.21
N GLN A 302 3.92 -0.07 6.19
CA GLN A 302 3.53 -1.04 7.19
C GLN A 302 4.18 -0.69 8.53
N THR A 303 3.42 -0.79 9.61
CA THR A 303 3.96 -0.60 10.95
C THR A 303 4.90 -1.76 11.29
N VAL A 304 6.15 -1.42 11.58
CA VAL A 304 7.20 -2.38 11.97
C VAL A 304 7.79 -1.96 13.32
N PRO A 305 8.01 -2.88 14.27
CA PRO A 305 8.73 -2.59 15.51
C PRO A 305 10.13 -2.04 15.21
N LYS A 306 10.52 -0.93 15.86
CA LYS A 306 11.80 -0.23 15.62
C LYS A 306 13.03 -1.15 15.67
N MET A 307 12.99 -2.25 16.44
CA MET A 307 14.13 -3.16 16.56
C MET A 307 14.28 -4.16 15.39
N ALA A 308 13.20 -4.45 14.65
CA ALA A 308 13.21 -5.43 13.56
C ALA A 308 14.20 -5.07 12.45
N MET A 309 14.39 -3.76 12.19
CA MET A 309 15.37 -3.21 11.24
C MET A 309 16.80 -3.71 11.51
N SER A 310 17.18 -3.89 12.78
CA SER A 310 18.55 -4.28 13.17
C SER A 310 18.77 -5.79 13.29
N LEU A 311 17.70 -6.58 13.30
CA LEU A 311 17.74 -8.03 13.56
C LEU A 311 17.75 -8.86 12.28
N HIS A 312 17.26 -8.30 11.18
CA HIS A 312 17.14 -8.98 9.89
C HIS A 312 18.02 -8.38 8.79
N SER A 313 18.92 -7.44 9.07
CA SER A 313 19.67 -6.69 8.07
C SER A 313 20.38 -7.56 7.02
N HIS A 314 20.98 -8.69 7.42
CA HIS A 314 21.61 -9.62 6.47
C HIS A 314 20.60 -10.34 5.57
N LEU A 315 19.50 -10.82 6.15
CA LEU A 315 18.44 -11.55 5.43
C LEU A 315 17.65 -10.62 4.50
N LEU A 316 17.50 -9.36 4.91
CA LEU A 316 16.88 -8.29 4.14
C LEU A 316 17.66 -8.04 2.85
N VAL A 317 18.98 -7.86 2.94
CA VAL A 317 19.87 -7.63 1.79
C VAL A 317 19.87 -8.83 0.85
N GLU A 318 19.89 -10.05 1.39
CA GLU A 318 19.86 -11.29 0.59
C GLU A 318 18.54 -11.41 -0.20
N VAL A 319 17.40 -11.24 0.48
CA VAL A 319 16.08 -11.31 -0.17
C VAL A 319 15.88 -10.15 -1.15
N GLN A 320 16.40 -8.96 -0.86
CA GLN A 320 16.38 -7.83 -1.79
C GLN A 320 17.14 -8.10 -3.08
N ASN A 321 18.35 -8.66 -3.00
CA ASN A 321 19.13 -8.99 -4.18
C ASN A 321 18.37 -9.97 -5.09
N ILE A 322 17.67 -10.93 -4.48
CA ILE A 322 16.88 -11.93 -5.20
C ILE A 322 15.58 -11.35 -5.74
N LEU A 323 14.93 -10.44 -5.01
CA LEU A 323 13.82 -9.67 -5.56
C LEU A 323 14.27 -8.74 -6.69
N ARG A 324 15.54 -8.35 -6.79
CA ARG A 324 16.04 -7.53 -7.91
C ARG A 324 16.48 -8.36 -9.13
N GLU A 325 17.07 -9.53 -8.93
CA GLU A 325 17.71 -10.33 -9.98
C GLU A 325 17.06 -11.70 -10.26
N GLY A 326 16.16 -12.15 -9.40
CA GLY A 326 15.61 -13.53 -9.35
C GLY A 326 14.15 -13.67 -9.78
N PRO A 327 13.45 -14.73 -9.34
CA PRO A 327 12.09 -15.06 -9.77
C PRO A 327 11.07 -14.00 -9.35
N ALA A 328 9.94 -13.94 -10.06
CA ALA A 328 8.90 -12.95 -9.78
C ALA A 328 8.34 -13.07 -8.35
N ALA A 329 8.32 -14.28 -7.78
CA ALA A 329 7.81 -14.56 -6.43
C ALA A 329 8.90 -15.04 -5.47
N VAL A 330 8.90 -14.49 -4.25
CA VAL A 330 9.71 -14.94 -3.12
C VAL A 330 8.80 -15.35 -1.96
N ALA A 331 9.07 -16.53 -1.41
CA ALA A 331 8.28 -17.10 -0.34
C ALA A 331 9.07 -17.16 0.97
N LEU A 332 8.54 -16.57 2.03
CA LEU A 332 9.09 -16.64 3.38
C LEU A 332 8.39 -17.77 4.14
N CYS A 333 9.13 -18.84 4.42
CA CYS A 333 8.65 -20.03 5.13
C CYS A 333 9.26 -20.12 6.54
N GLY A 334 8.54 -20.71 7.49
CA GLY A 334 9.06 -20.94 8.84
C GLY A 334 8.01 -21.02 9.92
N MET A 335 8.43 -21.33 11.16
CA MET A 335 7.54 -21.52 12.29
C MET A 335 6.73 -20.26 12.63
N GLY A 336 5.56 -20.41 13.26
CA GLY A 336 4.80 -19.25 13.75
C GLY A 336 5.60 -18.46 14.80
N GLY A 337 5.58 -17.13 14.72
CA GLY A 337 6.30 -16.27 15.66
C GLY A 337 7.78 -16.04 15.35
N VAL A 338 8.30 -16.61 14.26
CA VAL A 338 9.71 -16.45 13.85
C VAL A 338 10.02 -15.10 13.17
N GLY A 339 8.99 -14.31 12.82
CA GLY A 339 9.17 -12.97 12.25
C GLY A 339 8.96 -12.85 10.74
N LYS A 340 8.35 -13.85 10.07
CA LYS A 340 8.05 -13.80 8.63
C LYS A 340 7.28 -12.53 8.19
N THR A 341 6.15 -12.26 8.84
CA THR A 341 5.33 -11.06 8.58
C THR A 341 6.13 -9.78 8.82
N THR A 342 6.95 -9.75 9.87
CA THR A 342 7.82 -8.60 10.16
C THR A 342 8.83 -8.37 9.05
N LEU A 343 9.45 -9.45 8.52
CA LEU A 343 10.37 -9.38 7.40
C LEU A 343 9.68 -8.95 6.10
N ALA A 344 8.48 -9.48 5.81
CA ALA A 344 7.70 -9.07 4.65
C ALA A 344 7.31 -7.58 4.70
N LYS A 345 6.93 -7.06 5.88
CA LYS A 345 6.67 -5.63 6.08
C LYS A 345 7.91 -4.77 5.88
N LEU A 346 9.07 -5.21 6.39
CA LEU A 346 10.35 -4.52 6.18
C LEU A 346 10.71 -4.44 4.70
N LEU A 347 10.63 -5.57 3.99
CA LEU A 347 10.87 -5.64 2.56
C LEU A 347 9.89 -4.75 1.79
N PHE A 348 8.60 -4.78 2.14
CA PHE A 348 7.59 -3.93 1.51
C PHE A 348 7.90 -2.45 1.71
N ASN A 349 8.18 -2.03 2.94
CA ASN A 349 8.44 -0.62 3.26
C ASN A 349 9.66 -0.07 2.50
N GLU A 350 10.68 -0.89 2.31
CA GLU A 350 11.90 -0.48 1.61
C GLU A 350 11.74 -0.49 0.09
N LEU A 351 11.01 -1.45 -0.44
CA LEU A 351 10.83 -1.63 -1.89
C LEU A 351 9.67 -0.84 -2.45
N CYS A 352 8.63 -0.49 -1.67
CA CYS A 352 7.38 0.09 -2.17
C CYS A 352 7.59 1.36 -2.99
N ALA A 353 8.60 2.16 -2.64
CA ALA A 353 8.95 3.38 -3.35
C ALA A 353 9.52 3.12 -4.76
N GLU A 354 9.90 1.90 -5.13
CA GLU A 354 10.42 1.53 -6.45
C GLU A 354 9.31 1.18 -7.47
N TYR A 355 8.09 0.85 -7.02
CA TYR A 355 7.01 0.29 -7.85
C TYR A 355 5.88 1.30 -8.12
N GLU A 356 5.20 1.16 -9.28
CA GLU A 356 4.07 2.01 -9.66
C GLU A 356 2.83 1.69 -8.82
N TYR A 357 2.55 0.40 -8.67
CA TYR A 357 1.47 -0.13 -7.84
C TYR A 357 2.00 -0.95 -6.69
N THR A 358 1.36 -0.82 -5.54
CA THR A 358 1.75 -1.57 -4.33
C THR A 358 0.51 -2.04 -3.57
N CYS A 359 0.55 -3.26 -3.04
CA CYS A 359 -0.53 -3.80 -2.24
C CYS A 359 0.02 -4.75 -1.17
N PHE A 360 -0.46 -4.61 0.07
CA PHE A 360 -0.13 -5.49 1.18
C PHE A 360 -1.42 -6.10 1.75
N VAL A 361 -1.60 -7.40 1.54
CA VAL A 361 -2.73 -8.15 2.09
C VAL A 361 -2.25 -8.96 3.29
N SER A 362 -2.80 -8.63 4.45
CA SER A 362 -2.51 -9.34 5.70
C SER A 362 -3.54 -10.43 5.98
N ARG A 363 -3.09 -11.53 6.60
CA ARG A 363 -3.93 -12.62 7.14
C ARG A 363 -4.84 -13.25 6.09
N CYS A 364 -4.26 -13.75 5.01
CA CYS A 364 -5.02 -14.46 3.99
C CYS A 364 -5.76 -15.69 4.57
N SER A 365 -5.16 -16.37 5.56
CA SER A 365 -5.74 -17.50 6.30
C SER A 365 -7.08 -17.22 7.00
N ASP A 366 -7.38 -15.96 7.33
CA ASP A 366 -8.65 -15.59 7.97
C ASP A 366 -9.82 -15.43 6.99
N MET A 367 -9.54 -15.41 5.69
CA MET A 367 -10.52 -15.16 4.64
C MET A 367 -11.20 -16.47 4.21
N LYS A 368 -12.53 -16.44 4.06
CA LYS A 368 -13.33 -17.65 3.82
C LYS A 368 -13.17 -18.18 2.38
N ASN A 369 -12.91 -17.30 1.43
CA ASN A 369 -12.84 -17.63 0.01
C ASN A 369 -11.93 -16.66 -0.77
N THR A 370 -11.64 -16.98 -2.02
CA THR A 370 -10.79 -16.19 -2.91
C THR A 370 -11.39 -14.82 -3.27
N LYS A 371 -12.71 -14.68 -3.22
CA LYS A 371 -13.40 -13.41 -3.50
C LYS A 371 -13.15 -12.36 -2.41
N GLU A 372 -13.11 -12.77 -1.15
CA GLU A 372 -12.73 -11.88 -0.03
C GLU A 372 -11.27 -11.39 -0.18
N ILE A 373 -10.36 -12.26 -0.62
CA ILE A 373 -8.97 -11.88 -0.89
C ILE A 373 -8.91 -10.88 -2.05
N GLU A 374 -9.66 -11.13 -3.12
CA GLU A 374 -9.76 -10.25 -4.27
C GLU A 374 -10.26 -8.85 -3.88
N ASP A 375 -11.40 -8.78 -3.17
CA ASP A 375 -11.95 -7.52 -2.65
C ASP A 375 -10.95 -6.80 -1.73
N LYS A 376 -10.18 -7.56 -0.94
CA LYS A 376 -9.13 -7.01 -0.07
C LYS A 376 -7.95 -6.45 -0.85
N VAL A 377 -7.47 -7.14 -1.89
CA VAL A 377 -6.41 -6.67 -2.78
C VAL A 377 -6.80 -5.33 -3.40
N TYR A 378 -8.02 -5.23 -3.94
CA TYR A 378 -8.48 -4.00 -4.60
C TYR A 378 -8.66 -2.85 -3.62
N SER A 379 -9.31 -3.09 -2.47
CA SER A 379 -9.49 -2.06 -1.45
C SER A 379 -8.17 -1.57 -0.81
N SER A 380 -7.11 -2.38 -0.85
CA SER A 380 -5.80 -2.07 -0.24
C SER A 380 -4.73 -1.63 -1.25
N MET A 381 -5.11 -1.47 -2.53
CA MET A 381 -4.20 -1.11 -3.61
C MET A 381 -3.82 0.37 -3.54
N HIS A 382 -2.54 0.65 -3.76
CA HIS A 382 -2.00 2.00 -3.86
C HIS A 382 -1.34 2.22 -5.21
N HIS A 383 -1.53 3.40 -5.77
CA HIS A 383 -0.88 3.88 -6.98
C HIS A 383 0.00 5.09 -6.62
N LEU A 384 1.31 4.98 -6.86
CA LEU A 384 2.30 6.02 -6.53
C LEU A 384 2.16 6.53 -5.09
N GLY A 385 1.94 5.60 -4.15
CA GLY A 385 1.82 5.89 -2.71
C GLY A 385 0.45 6.40 -2.25
N LYS A 386 -0.52 6.65 -3.15
CA LYS A 386 -1.88 7.04 -2.79
C LYS A 386 -2.83 5.84 -2.84
N GLN A 387 -3.65 5.66 -1.82
CA GLN A 387 -4.69 4.64 -1.82
C GLN A 387 -5.71 4.95 -2.91
N LEU A 388 -6.11 3.96 -3.69
CA LEU A 388 -7.18 4.12 -4.66
C LEU A 388 -8.51 4.30 -3.88
N THR A 389 -9.11 5.49 -3.97
CA THR A 389 -10.42 5.76 -3.35
C THR A 389 -11.52 5.07 -4.16
N GLN A 390 -12.50 4.47 -3.48
CA GLN A 390 -13.67 3.85 -4.11
C GLN A 390 -14.50 4.90 -4.84
N GLY A 391 -14.21 5.08 -6.14
CA GLY A 391 -14.96 5.92 -7.06
C GLY A 391 -15.41 5.11 -8.27
N VAL A 392 -16.66 4.63 -8.19
CA VAL A 392 -17.62 4.27 -9.27
C VAL A 392 -17.23 3.21 -10.33
N GLU A 393 -15.97 2.85 -10.54
CA GLU A 393 -15.62 1.67 -11.34
C GLU A 393 -14.89 0.63 -10.48
N LYS A 394 -15.52 -0.54 -10.29
CA LYS A 394 -14.84 -1.72 -9.75
C LYS A 394 -13.61 -1.99 -10.61
N TRP A 395 -12.44 -1.82 -10.00
CA TRP A 395 -11.15 -2.20 -10.58
C TRP A 395 -11.25 -3.63 -11.11
N LYS A 396 -10.90 -3.81 -12.39
CA LYS A 396 -10.92 -5.11 -13.05
C LYS A 396 -9.51 -5.70 -13.02
N PRO A 397 -9.38 -7.04 -12.99
CA PRO A 397 -8.08 -7.69 -13.08
C PRO A 397 -7.28 -7.30 -14.33
N THR A 398 -7.96 -6.86 -15.40
CA THR A 398 -7.35 -6.35 -16.64
C THR A 398 -6.60 -5.04 -16.47
N ASP A 399 -6.90 -4.26 -15.42
CA ASP A 399 -6.30 -2.94 -15.18
C ASP A 399 -4.86 -3.04 -14.67
N LEU A 400 -4.45 -4.23 -14.20
CA LEU A 400 -3.08 -4.55 -13.78
C LEU A 400 -2.16 -4.94 -14.94
N ARG A 401 -2.69 -5.09 -16.16
CA ARG A 401 -1.91 -5.57 -17.30
C ARG A 401 -0.78 -4.60 -17.64
N GLN A 402 0.44 -5.12 -17.73
CA GLN A 402 1.69 -4.36 -17.97
C GLN A 402 1.99 -3.29 -16.90
N LYS A 403 1.40 -3.40 -15.71
CA LYS A 403 1.68 -2.50 -14.58
C LYS A 403 2.74 -3.09 -13.66
N ILE A 404 3.68 -2.26 -13.22
CA ILE A 404 4.76 -2.66 -12.30
C ILE A 404 4.19 -2.73 -10.88
N LEU A 405 3.97 -3.95 -10.38
CA LEU A 405 3.29 -4.22 -9.11
C LEU A 405 4.25 -4.85 -8.08
N LEU A 406 4.21 -4.33 -6.85
CA LEU A 406 4.70 -5.04 -5.66
C LEU A 406 3.51 -5.54 -4.83
N LEU A 407 3.33 -6.85 -4.75
CA LEU A 407 2.23 -7.48 -4.00
C LEU A 407 2.78 -8.34 -2.86
N VAL A 408 2.22 -8.16 -1.66
CA VAL A 408 2.50 -9.02 -0.50
C VAL A 408 1.25 -9.76 -0.08
N LEU A 409 1.31 -11.09 -0.01
CA LEU A 409 0.26 -11.95 0.54
C LEU A 409 0.80 -12.63 1.82
N ASP A 410 0.37 -12.13 2.97
CA ASP A 410 0.83 -12.61 4.27
C ASP A 410 -0.11 -13.67 4.86
N ASP A 411 0.48 -14.72 5.42
CA ASP A 411 -0.13 -15.88 6.06
C ASP A 411 -1.03 -16.72 5.13
N MET A 412 -0.45 -17.21 4.02
CA MET A 412 -1.10 -18.19 3.15
C MET A 412 -1.08 -19.58 3.79
N ASP A 413 -2.20 -20.29 3.82
CA ASP A 413 -2.32 -21.59 4.50
C ASP A 413 -3.01 -22.70 3.68
N ASN A 414 -3.49 -22.41 2.47
CA ASN A 414 -4.17 -23.38 1.61
C ASN A 414 -3.82 -23.20 0.11
N GLY A 415 -4.23 -24.18 -0.70
CA GLY A 415 -3.97 -24.18 -2.15
C GLY A 415 -4.82 -23.18 -2.96
N SER A 416 -5.97 -22.71 -2.45
CA SER A 416 -6.77 -21.72 -3.17
C SER A 416 -6.09 -20.35 -3.18
N HIS A 417 -5.36 -20.00 -2.12
CA HIS A 417 -4.54 -18.79 -2.08
C HIS A 417 -3.41 -18.83 -3.12
N VAL A 418 -2.80 -20.00 -3.34
CA VAL A 418 -1.79 -20.21 -4.38
C VAL A 418 -2.38 -20.00 -5.77
N ALA A 419 -3.53 -20.62 -6.04
CA ALA A 419 -4.22 -20.47 -7.32
C ALA A 419 -4.58 -19.01 -7.61
N PHE A 420 -5.00 -18.26 -6.58
CA PHE A 420 -5.27 -16.83 -6.68
C PHE A 420 -4.02 -16.01 -7.04
N LEU A 421 -2.87 -16.29 -6.41
CA LEU A 421 -1.62 -15.62 -6.77
C LEU A 421 -1.21 -15.92 -8.21
N GLN A 422 -1.31 -17.18 -8.64
CA GLN A 422 -1.00 -17.58 -10.01
C GLN A 422 -1.90 -16.85 -11.04
N ASP A 423 -3.19 -16.68 -10.72
CA ASP A 423 -4.13 -15.91 -11.53
C ASP A 423 -3.70 -14.44 -11.65
N ILE A 424 -3.34 -13.77 -10.55
CA ILE A 424 -2.82 -12.38 -10.59
C ILE A 424 -1.54 -12.29 -11.44
N VAL A 425 -0.58 -13.19 -11.21
CA VAL A 425 0.70 -13.22 -11.95
C VAL A 425 0.44 -13.35 -13.45
N SER A 426 -0.49 -14.23 -13.84
CA SER A 426 -0.85 -14.44 -15.25
C SER A 426 -1.51 -13.23 -15.92
N LYS A 427 -2.27 -12.44 -15.15
CA LYS A 427 -3.02 -11.27 -15.65
C LYS A 427 -2.18 -9.98 -15.72
N ASN A 428 -1.26 -9.81 -14.76
CA ASN A 428 -0.39 -8.62 -14.70
C ASN A 428 0.64 -8.61 -15.85
N ASP A 429 1.16 -9.77 -16.27
CA ASP A 429 2.07 -9.94 -17.42
C ASP A 429 3.22 -8.91 -17.50
N CYS A 430 3.76 -8.51 -16.35
CA CYS A 430 4.88 -7.56 -16.24
C CYS A 430 6.08 -8.22 -15.57
N ALA A 431 7.20 -8.34 -16.29
CA ALA A 431 8.42 -8.99 -15.81
C ALA A 431 9.12 -8.27 -14.64
N ASN A 432 8.78 -6.99 -14.40
CA ASN A 432 9.33 -6.19 -13.30
C ASN A 432 8.46 -6.22 -12.03
N SER A 433 7.28 -6.83 -12.08
CA SER A 433 6.45 -7.03 -10.89
C SER A 433 7.10 -8.04 -9.94
N ARG A 434 6.89 -7.84 -8.63
CA ARG A 434 7.41 -8.72 -7.58
C ARG A 434 6.35 -9.09 -6.58
N TYR A 435 6.40 -10.35 -6.14
CA TYR A 435 5.42 -10.97 -5.25
C TYR A 435 6.14 -11.51 -4.01
N ILE A 436 5.70 -11.12 -2.82
CA ILE A 436 6.23 -11.63 -1.55
C ILE A 436 5.11 -12.41 -0.87
N VAL A 437 5.36 -13.67 -0.53
CA VAL A 437 4.38 -14.50 0.19
C VAL A 437 4.95 -14.96 1.52
N THR A 438 4.10 -15.10 2.54
CA THR A 438 4.51 -15.73 3.80
C THR A 438 3.64 -16.95 4.10
N SER A 439 4.24 -18.03 4.56
CA SER A 439 3.51 -19.23 4.98
C SER A 439 4.23 -20.01 6.07
N ARG A 440 3.48 -20.84 6.80
CA ARG A 440 4.02 -21.89 7.68
C ARG A 440 4.12 -23.24 6.97
N ASN A 441 3.43 -23.42 5.85
CA ASN A 441 3.31 -24.69 5.15
C ASN A 441 4.20 -24.67 3.92
N ARG A 442 5.29 -25.45 3.97
CA ARG A 442 6.26 -25.54 2.87
C ARG A 442 5.66 -26.20 1.63
N ASP A 443 4.76 -27.17 1.80
CA ASP A 443 4.21 -27.94 0.69
C ASP A 443 3.37 -27.07 -0.24
N ILE A 444 2.65 -26.10 0.33
CA ILE A 444 1.88 -25.11 -0.42
C ILE A 444 2.81 -24.17 -1.20
N LEU A 445 3.94 -23.77 -0.61
CA LEU A 445 4.91 -22.91 -1.28
C LEU A 445 5.69 -23.63 -2.39
N ASN A 446 5.92 -24.94 -2.25
CA ASN A 446 6.58 -25.74 -3.29
C ASN A 446 5.77 -25.83 -4.59
N SER A 447 4.46 -25.57 -4.53
CA SER A 447 3.60 -25.50 -5.72
C SER A 447 3.70 -24.17 -6.49
N LEU A 448 4.40 -23.17 -5.92
CA LEU A 448 4.73 -21.91 -6.59
C LEU A 448 6.11 -22.02 -7.24
N ASP A 449 6.25 -21.47 -8.45
CA ASP A 449 7.55 -21.20 -9.05
C ASP A 449 8.21 -20.00 -8.34
N SER A 450 8.66 -20.23 -7.11
CA SER A 450 9.13 -19.21 -6.18
C SER A 450 10.40 -19.65 -5.46
N CYS A 451 11.23 -18.67 -5.08
CA CYS A 451 12.37 -18.95 -4.20
C CYS A 451 11.89 -18.97 -2.74
N VAL A 452 12.01 -20.13 -2.08
CA VAL A 452 11.57 -20.31 -0.69
C VAL A 452 12.73 -20.05 0.28
N PHE A 453 12.55 -19.04 1.14
CA PHE A 453 13.45 -18.67 2.22
C PHE A 453 12.97 -19.19 3.56
N ASP A 454 13.80 -20.01 4.20
CA ASP A 454 13.56 -20.45 5.57
C ASP A 454 13.98 -19.37 6.56
N VAL A 455 12.98 -18.72 7.17
CA VAL A 455 13.19 -17.76 8.26
C VAL A 455 13.55 -18.53 9.52
N LYS A 456 14.83 -18.42 9.92
CA LYS A 456 15.42 -19.13 11.05
C LYS A 456 15.21 -18.40 12.38
N PHE A 457 15.39 -19.14 13.47
CA PHE A 457 15.45 -18.59 14.83
C PHE A 457 16.61 -17.60 14.99
N LEU A 458 16.46 -16.66 15.93
CA LEU A 458 17.50 -15.68 16.25
C LEU A 458 18.69 -16.34 16.95
N ASN A 459 19.89 -15.94 16.55
CA ASN A 459 21.12 -16.34 17.26
C ASN A 459 21.16 -15.73 18.68
N PRO A 460 21.93 -16.30 19.62
CA PRO A 460 21.93 -15.85 21.02
C PRO A 460 22.19 -14.36 21.24
N LYS A 461 23.04 -13.74 20.40
CA LYS A 461 23.36 -12.30 20.47
C LYS A 461 22.15 -11.45 20.08
N SER A 462 21.49 -11.82 18.99
CA SER A 462 20.28 -11.16 18.47
C SER A 462 19.09 -11.36 19.41
N SER A 463 18.94 -12.57 19.95
CA SER A 463 17.92 -12.92 20.95
C SER A 463 18.07 -12.10 22.23
N THR A 464 19.31 -11.96 22.72
CA THR A 464 19.59 -11.12 23.90
C THR A 464 19.27 -9.66 23.60
N LYS A 465 19.69 -9.14 22.43
CA LYS A 465 19.41 -7.76 22.02
C LYS A 465 17.90 -7.50 21.97
N LEU A 466 17.13 -8.39 21.34
CA LEU A 466 15.67 -8.31 21.25
C LEU A 466 14.99 -8.36 22.61
N PHE A 467 15.38 -9.31 23.45
CA PHE A 467 14.85 -9.40 24.80
C PHE A 467 15.12 -8.13 25.62
N MET A 468 16.36 -7.61 25.54
CA MET A 468 16.77 -6.41 26.27
C MET A 468 15.98 -5.17 25.85
N SER A 469 15.59 -4.98 24.59
CA SER A 469 14.75 -3.82 24.25
C SER A 469 13.36 -3.87 24.85
N TYR A 470 12.81 -5.06 25.07
CA TYR A 470 11.49 -5.20 25.65
C TYR A 470 11.55 -5.13 27.17
N ALA A 471 12.50 -5.83 27.79
CA ALA A 471 12.69 -5.83 29.24
C ALA A 471 13.31 -4.53 29.77
N PHE A 472 14.12 -3.84 28.97
CA PHE A 472 14.84 -2.61 29.35
C PHE A 472 14.81 -1.59 28.18
N PRO A 473 13.65 -0.98 27.88
CA PRO A 473 13.48 -0.09 26.72
C PRO A 473 14.16 1.29 26.88
N TYR A 474 14.64 1.62 28.07
CA TYR A 474 15.46 2.79 28.34
C TYR A 474 16.93 2.37 28.41
N PRO A 475 17.93 3.26 28.18
CA PRO A 475 19.36 2.95 28.23
C PRO A 475 19.87 2.66 29.66
N THR A 476 19.13 1.86 30.41
CA THR A 476 19.45 1.36 31.74
C THR A 476 19.97 -0.06 31.60
N GLU A 477 21.20 -0.31 32.02
CA GLU A 477 21.69 -1.68 32.12
C GLU A 477 20.90 -2.47 33.17
N PRO A 478 20.65 -3.77 32.94
CA PRO A 478 20.14 -4.64 33.98
C PRO A 478 21.08 -4.66 35.18
N ARG A 479 20.51 -4.67 36.38
CA ARG A 479 21.28 -4.84 37.63
C ARG A 479 22.17 -6.09 37.55
N PRO A 480 23.33 -6.11 38.21
CA PRO A 480 24.25 -7.25 38.17
C PRO A 480 23.59 -8.60 38.50
N SER A 481 22.69 -8.64 39.49
CA SER A 481 21.95 -9.86 39.86
C SER A 481 21.00 -10.35 38.77
N LEU A 482 20.44 -9.44 37.96
CA LEU A 482 19.52 -9.75 36.87
C LEU A 482 20.23 -10.18 35.59
N LYS A 483 21.50 -9.78 35.37
CA LYS A 483 22.28 -10.16 34.18
C LYS A 483 22.33 -11.68 33.98
N GLU A 484 22.45 -12.44 35.08
CA GLU A 484 22.45 -13.90 35.05
C GLU A 484 21.08 -14.47 34.68
N TRP A 485 20.00 -13.90 35.25
CA TRP A 485 18.64 -14.32 34.93
C TRP A 485 18.25 -14.01 33.49
N VAL A 486 18.66 -12.86 32.96
CA VAL A 486 18.46 -12.54 31.54
C VAL A 486 19.12 -13.59 30.65
N ARG A 487 20.38 -13.98 30.93
CA ARG A 487 21.06 -15.04 30.18
C ARG A 487 20.29 -16.36 30.22
N LYS A 488 19.86 -16.79 31.41
CA LYS A 488 19.10 -18.04 31.60
C LYS A 488 17.76 -18.03 30.88
N ILE A 489 16.99 -16.95 31.01
CA ILE A 489 15.67 -16.80 30.39
C ILE A 489 15.78 -16.72 28.87
N VAL A 490 16.70 -15.92 28.33
CA VAL A 490 16.92 -15.80 26.87
C VAL A 490 17.30 -17.16 26.28
N LYS A 491 18.14 -17.93 26.98
CA LYS A 491 18.48 -19.30 26.57
C LYS A 491 17.24 -20.20 26.50
N LYS A 492 16.31 -20.08 27.45
CA LYS A 492 15.04 -20.83 27.48
C LYS A 492 14.01 -20.37 26.45
N CYS A 493 14.19 -19.21 25.81
CA CYS A 493 13.28 -18.74 24.76
C CYS A 493 13.61 -19.31 23.37
N ASP A 494 14.66 -20.13 23.24
CA ASP A 494 15.09 -20.84 22.01
C ASP A 494 15.24 -19.94 20.77
N GLY A 495 15.51 -18.65 20.98
CA GLY A 495 15.67 -17.67 19.89
C GLY A 495 14.40 -17.37 19.10
N LEU A 496 13.20 -17.71 19.61
CA LEU A 496 11.94 -17.34 18.97
C LEU A 496 11.57 -15.88 19.30
N PRO A 497 11.49 -14.96 18.31
CA PRO A 497 11.18 -13.55 18.55
C PRO A 497 9.93 -13.31 19.37
N LEU A 498 8.83 -14.02 19.08
CA LEU A 498 7.57 -13.88 19.82
C LEU A 498 7.73 -14.18 21.31
N THR A 499 8.39 -15.29 21.66
CA THR A 499 8.60 -15.67 23.08
C THR A 499 9.48 -14.65 23.78
N LEU A 500 10.56 -14.19 23.11
CA LEU A 500 11.45 -13.17 23.65
C LEU A 500 10.71 -11.84 23.90
N GLU A 501 9.83 -11.44 23.00
CA GLU A 501 9.00 -10.24 23.12
C GLU A 501 8.02 -10.35 24.29
N VAL A 502 7.21 -11.41 24.33
CA VAL A 502 6.18 -11.60 25.36
C VAL A 502 6.81 -11.69 26.76
N ILE A 503 7.88 -12.48 26.91
CA ILE A 503 8.55 -12.64 28.21
C ILE A 503 9.34 -11.38 28.58
N GLY A 504 10.02 -10.74 27.61
CA GLY A 504 10.74 -9.49 27.86
C GLY A 504 9.82 -8.39 28.33
N THR A 505 8.67 -8.23 27.66
CA THR A 505 7.69 -7.19 28.00
C THR A 505 7.00 -7.48 29.34
N TYR A 506 6.71 -8.75 29.65
CA TYR A 506 6.24 -9.18 30.96
C TYR A 506 7.20 -8.77 32.10
N LEU A 507 8.51 -8.84 31.86
CA LEU A 507 9.55 -8.52 32.84
C LEU A 507 9.96 -7.05 32.89
N LYS A 508 9.51 -6.22 31.93
CA LYS A 508 9.88 -4.81 31.73
C LYS A 508 9.82 -3.94 33.00
N THR A 509 8.85 -4.19 33.87
CA THR A 509 8.61 -3.39 35.08
C THR A 509 8.91 -4.14 36.38
N LYS A 510 9.48 -5.35 36.28
CA LYS A 510 9.65 -6.26 37.43
C LYS A 510 11.01 -6.06 38.08
N VAL A 511 11.02 -5.38 39.22
CA VAL A 511 12.25 -5.04 39.97
C VAL A 511 12.70 -6.17 40.91
N SER A 512 11.82 -7.11 41.26
CA SER A 512 12.10 -8.20 42.21
C SER A 512 12.71 -9.42 41.52
N ASP A 513 13.91 -9.84 41.96
CA ASP A 513 14.59 -11.06 41.50
C ASP A 513 13.70 -12.31 41.66
N SER A 514 12.81 -12.37 42.66
CA SER A 514 11.87 -13.48 42.85
C SER A 514 10.94 -13.69 41.65
N ILE A 515 10.49 -12.62 41.01
CA ILE A 515 9.61 -12.70 39.82
C ILE A 515 10.37 -13.28 38.63
N TRP A 516 11.64 -12.89 38.47
CA TRP A 516 12.53 -13.40 37.43
C TRP A 516 12.84 -14.89 37.63
N ILE A 517 13.09 -15.32 38.88
CA ILE A 517 13.32 -16.72 39.24
C ILE A 517 12.08 -17.56 38.94
N GLN A 518 10.90 -17.13 39.37
CA GLN A 518 9.65 -17.86 39.10
C GLN A 518 9.34 -17.91 37.60
N CYS A 519 9.68 -16.86 36.84
CA CYS A 519 9.53 -16.84 35.39
C CYS A 519 10.45 -17.89 34.74
N PHE A 520 11.71 -17.95 35.17
CA PHE A 520 12.66 -18.96 34.73
C PHE A 520 12.18 -20.38 35.07
N GLN A 521 11.70 -20.63 36.29
CA GLN A 521 11.16 -21.93 36.71
C GLN A 521 9.99 -22.38 35.83
N ALA A 522 9.04 -21.47 35.55
CA ALA A 522 7.92 -21.79 34.66
C ALA A 522 8.36 -22.10 33.21
N LEU A 523 9.38 -21.40 32.71
CA LEU A 523 9.98 -21.69 31.40
C LEU A 523 10.78 -23.00 31.40
N ASP A 524 11.39 -23.36 32.53
CA ASP A 524 12.13 -24.61 32.70
C ASP A 524 11.18 -25.82 32.78
N GLU A 525 10.05 -25.68 33.48
CA GLU A 525 8.97 -26.67 33.49
C GLU A 525 8.38 -26.88 32.10
N ALA A 526 8.16 -25.79 31.34
CA ALA A 526 7.70 -25.85 29.96
C ALA A 526 8.68 -26.60 29.02
N GLU A 527 9.97 -26.66 29.37
CA GLU A 527 11.00 -27.36 28.59
C GLU A 527 10.83 -28.88 28.60
N ASN A 528 10.18 -29.42 29.64
CA ASN A 528 10.00 -30.87 29.85
C ASN A 528 8.83 -31.46 29.04
N VAL A 529 8.12 -30.64 28.27
CA VAL A 529 7.01 -31.08 27.42
C VAL A 529 7.55 -31.75 26.16
N VAL A 530 7.03 -32.94 25.84
CA VAL A 530 7.59 -33.83 24.80
C VAL A 530 7.39 -33.30 23.37
N SER A 531 6.24 -32.69 23.07
CA SER A 531 5.97 -32.19 21.71
C SER A 531 6.44 -30.74 21.51
N LEU A 532 7.03 -30.46 20.35
CA LEU A 532 7.64 -29.16 20.03
C LEU A 532 6.60 -28.02 20.07
N ASP A 533 5.38 -28.29 19.59
CA ASP A 533 4.29 -27.34 19.60
C ASP A 533 3.80 -27.09 21.04
N GLU A 534 3.54 -28.13 21.84
CA GLU A 534 3.09 -27.94 23.24
C GLU A 534 4.14 -27.24 24.11
N LYS A 535 5.42 -27.46 23.82
CA LYS A 535 6.51 -26.71 24.45
C LYS A 535 6.43 -25.22 24.14
N LEU A 536 6.17 -24.82 22.89
CA LEU A 536 5.93 -23.41 22.53
C LEU A 536 4.70 -22.85 23.27
N TRP A 537 3.61 -23.60 23.29
CA TRP A 537 2.38 -23.21 24.00
C TRP A 537 2.63 -22.99 25.49
N ALA A 538 3.33 -23.90 26.16
CA ALA A 538 3.68 -23.80 27.57
C ALA A 538 4.54 -22.56 27.85
N LYS A 539 5.51 -22.24 26.99
CA LYS A 539 6.34 -21.02 27.12
C LYS A 539 5.53 -19.74 26.97
N LEU A 540 4.63 -19.66 25.98
CA LEU A 540 3.76 -18.48 25.79
C LEU A 540 2.75 -18.33 26.93
N ARG A 541 2.26 -19.45 27.48
CA ARG A 541 1.28 -19.49 28.58
C ARG A 541 1.79 -18.85 29.88
N VAL A 542 3.10 -18.82 30.12
CA VAL A 542 3.70 -18.18 31.32
C VAL A 542 3.21 -16.74 31.53
N SER A 543 3.07 -15.98 30.45
CA SER A 543 2.57 -14.60 30.50
C SER A 543 1.08 -14.52 30.81
N TYR A 544 0.28 -15.41 30.22
CA TYR A 544 -1.16 -15.52 30.44
C TYR A 544 -1.49 -15.95 31.87
N ASP A 545 -0.80 -16.95 32.42
CA ASP A 545 -1.11 -17.51 33.75
C ASP A 545 -0.95 -16.48 34.88
N ARG A 546 -0.22 -15.39 34.63
CA ARG A 546 0.04 -14.31 35.58
C ARG A 546 -0.88 -13.10 35.43
N LEU A 547 -1.78 -13.12 34.44
CA LEU A 547 -2.85 -12.14 34.30
C LEU A 547 -3.86 -12.27 35.45
N GLY A 548 -4.51 -11.15 35.80
CA GLY A 548 -5.69 -11.17 36.66
C GLY A 548 -6.84 -11.93 36.00
N SER A 549 -7.81 -12.37 36.81
CA SER A 549 -8.92 -13.22 36.32
C SER A 549 -9.71 -12.58 35.18
N GLN A 550 -9.89 -11.26 35.21
CA GLN A 550 -10.65 -10.55 34.18
C GLN A 550 -9.83 -10.30 32.91
N GLU A 551 -8.53 -9.99 33.03
CA GLU A 551 -7.62 -9.89 31.89
C GLU A 551 -7.48 -11.23 31.17
N LYS A 552 -7.48 -12.35 31.92
CA LYS A 552 -7.52 -13.70 31.35
C LYS A 552 -8.78 -13.90 30.50
N ASN A 553 -9.95 -13.61 31.05
CA ASN A 553 -11.22 -13.75 30.32
C ASN A 553 -11.27 -12.83 29.10
N MET A 554 -10.82 -11.58 29.22
CA MET A 554 -10.71 -10.64 28.09
C MET A 554 -9.79 -11.17 26.98
N PHE A 555 -8.63 -11.74 27.33
CA PHE A 555 -7.73 -12.36 26.36
C PHE A 555 -8.39 -13.57 25.67
N LEU A 556 -9.11 -14.42 26.41
CA LEU A 556 -9.83 -15.55 25.83
C LEU A 556 -10.96 -15.10 24.89
N ASP A 557 -11.70 -14.06 25.24
CA ASP A 557 -12.76 -13.49 24.40
C ASP A 557 -12.18 -12.89 23.12
N ALA A 558 -11.10 -12.11 23.26
CA ALA A 558 -10.36 -11.53 22.14
C ALA A 558 -9.86 -12.62 21.18
N ALA A 559 -9.31 -13.71 21.70
CA ALA A 559 -8.74 -14.79 20.89
C ALA A 559 -9.80 -15.69 20.25
N SER A 560 -10.84 -16.08 21.01
CA SER A 560 -11.77 -17.14 20.60
C SER A 560 -13.05 -16.64 19.94
N PHE A 561 -13.50 -15.43 20.26
CA PHE A 561 -14.74 -14.87 19.72
C PHE A 561 -14.49 -13.62 18.86
N PHE A 562 -13.82 -12.59 19.38
CA PHE A 562 -13.65 -11.31 18.70
C PHE A 562 -12.47 -11.24 17.71
N SER A 563 -11.77 -12.36 17.49
CA SER A 563 -10.60 -12.39 16.58
C SER A 563 -10.95 -12.44 15.10
N ASN A 564 -12.24 -12.40 14.73
CA ASN A 564 -12.67 -12.40 13.35
C ASN A 564 -12.94 -10.99 12.81
N SER A 565 -13.16 -10.86 11.51
CA SER A 565 -13.41 -9.57 10.85
C SER A 565 -14.81 -9.00 11.11
N THR A 566 -15.73 -9.77 11.70
CA THR A 566 -17.11 -9.34 12.00
C THR A 566 -17.15 -8.23 13.05
N TRP A 567 -16.25 -8.29 14.03
CA TRP A 567 -16.27 -7.41 15.20
C TRP A 567 -15.03 -6.53 15.26
N ASN A 568 -15.21 -5.27 15.64
CA ASN A 568 -14.13 -4.35 15.95
C ASN A 568 -13.89 -4.26 17.46
N LEU A 569 -12.81 -3.57 17.83
CA LEU A 569 -12.45 -3.37 19.23
C LEU A 569 -13.50 -2.56 20.02
N ARG A 570 -14.25 -1.66 19.38
CA ARG A 570 -15.35 -0.89 20.01
C ARG A 570 -16.44 -1.82 20.52
N GLU A 571 -16.92 -2.76 19.71
CA GLU A 571 -17.96 -3.70 20.16
C GLU A 571 -17.45 -4.59 21.30
N ALA A 572 -16.23 -5.09 21.19
CA ALA A 572 -15.62 -5.88 22.26
C ALA A 572 -15.49 -5.09 23.57
N LYS A 573 -15.01 -3.84 23.51
CA LYS A 573 -14.90 -2.96 24.68
C LYS A 573 -16.26 -2.64 25.30
N ALA A 574 -17.30 -2.42 24.50
CA ALA A 574 -18.65 -2.22 25.00
C ALA A 574 -19.10 -3.40 25.88
N CYS A 575 -18.91 -4.63 25.40
CA CYS A 575 -19.20 -5.83 26.18
C CYS A 575 -18.32 -5.96 27.43
N TRP A 576 -17.00 -5.76 27.29
CA TRP A 576 -16.06 -5.89 28.40
C TRP A 576 -16.25 -4.84 29.49
N ARG A 577 -16.78 -3.67 29.16
CA ARG A 577 -17.16 -2.67 30.15
C ARG A 577 -18.24 -3.19 31.09
N VAL A 578 -19.22 -3.90 30.54
CA VAL A 578 -20.30 -4.54 31.32
C VAL A 578 -19.78 -5.76 32.09
N LEU A 579 -18.96 -6.60 31.44
CA LEU A 579 -18.52 -7.88 32.01
C LEU A 579 -17.38 -7.75 33.04
N TYR A 580 -16.39 -6.90 32.76
CA TYR A 580 -15.10 -6.88 33.46
C TYR A 580 -14.80 -5.54 34.13
N GLY A 581 -15.40 -4.46 33.64
CA GLY A 581 -15.14 -3.08 34.04
C GLY A 581 -13.70 -2.63 33.77
N LYS A 582 -13.47 -1.31 33.69
CA LYS A 582 -12.14 -0.73 33.39
C LYS A 582 -11.50 -1.32 32.13
N GLU A 583 -12.32 -1.53 31.10
CA GLU A 583 -11.98 -2.16 29.83
C GLU A 583 -10.76 -1.53 29.16
N ASP A 584 -10.62 -0.20 29.19
CA ASP A 584 -9.46 0.49 28.62
C ASP A 584 -8.16 0.13 29.34
N LEU A 585 -8.18 0.09 30.69
CA LEU A 585 -7.01 -0.29 31.49
C LEU A 585 -6.62 -1.75 31.26
N ARG A 586 -7.61 -2.64 31.18
CA ARG A 586 -7.37 -4.08 30.98
C ARG A 586 -6.89 -4.37 29.55
N TRP A 587 -7.50 -3.73 28.55
CA TRP A 587 -7.04 -3.80 27.17
C TRP A 587 -5.61 -3.27 27.06
N GLN A 588 -5.32 -2.12 27.68
CA GLN A 588 -3.97 -1.58 27.72
C GLN A 588 -3.00 -2.52 28.42
N THR A 589 -3.42 -3.25 29.47
CA THR A 589 -2.58 -4.27 30.11
C THR A 589 -2.23 -5.41 29.15
N LEU A 590 -3.17 -5.87 28.33
CA LEU A 590 -2.90 -6.90 27.32
C LEU A 590 -1.98 -6.38 26.21
N VAL A 591 -2.16 -5.12 25.78
CA VAL A 591 -1.30 -4.43 24.81
C VAL A 591 0.12 -4.28 25.37
N ASP A 592 0.24 -3.82 26.61
CA ASP A 592 1.49 -3.59 27.32
C ASP A 592 2.26 -4.89 27.59
N LEU A 593 1.62 -6.06 27.49
CA LEU A 593 2.25 -7.37 27.60
C LEU A 593 2.52 -8.01 26.23
N SER A 594 2.31 -7.29 25.12
CA SER A 594 2.40 -7.80 23.75
C SER A 594 1.51 -9.03 23.50
N LEU A 595 0.41 -9.17 24.25
CA LEU A 595 -0.54 -10.27 24.06
C LEU A 595 -1.54 -10.00 22.92
N VAL A 596 -1.82 -8.71 22.69
CA VAL A 596 -2.66 -8.17 21.62
C VAL A 596 -1.98 -6.94 21.03
N TYR A 597 -2.31 -6.56 19.79
CA TYR A 597 -1.79 -5.34 19.18
C TYR A 597 -2.63 -4.12 19.56
N ASN A 598 -1.98 -2.96 19.67
CA ASN A 598 -2.68 -1.69 19.84
C ASN A 598 -3.35 -1.29 18.53
N VAL A 599 -4.69 -1.26 18.51
CA VAL A 599 -5.49 -0.90 17.34
C VAL A 599 -6.51 0.17 17.72
N LYS A 600 -6.92 0.98 16.74
CA LYS A 600 -8.05 1.91 16.89
C LYS A 600 -9.35 1.13 17.11
N GLU A 601 -10.33 1.76 17.76
CA GLU A 601 -11.57 1.07 18.12
C GLU A 601 -12.39 0.59 16.91
N GLU A 602 -12.28 1.27 15.77
CA GLU A 602 -12.97 0.92 14.52
C GLU A 602 -12.35 -0.28 13.80
N ASN A 603 -11.16 -0.71 14.22
CA ASN A 603 -10.44 -1.81 13.61
C ASN A 603 -10.74 -3.14 14.33
N SER A 604 -10.70 -4.23 13.56
CA SER A 604 -10.74 -5.60 14.10
C SER A 604 -9.64 -5.82 15.14
N ILE A 605 -9.93 -6.58 16.19
CA ILE A 605 -8.91 -6.98 17.17
C ILE A 605 -7.79 -7.74 16.48
N GLN A 606 -6.56 -7.36 16.78
CA GLN A 606 -5.38 -7.97 16.21
C GLN A 606 -4.56 -8.68 17.29
N MET A 607 -4.21 -9.93 17.04
CA MET A 607 -3.35 -10.75 17.89
C MET A 607 -2.30 -11.47 17.05
N HIS A 608 -1.19 -11.85 17.65
CA HIS A 608 -0.24 -12.73 16.99
C HIS A 608 -0.87 -14.13 16.81
N ALA A 609 -0.72 -14.75 15.63
CA ALA A 609 -1.39 -16.02 15.27
C ALA A 609 -1.17 -17.14 16.29
N GLN A 610 0.05 -17.23 16.85
CA GLN A 610 0.35 -18.17 17.93
C GLN A 610 -0.45 -17.80 19.20
N LEU A 611 -0.34 -16.59 19.75
CA LEU A 611 -1.11 -16.19 20.94
C LEU A 611 -2.63 -16.35 20.77
N ARG A 612 -3.17 -16.08 19.58
CA ARG A 612 -4.58 -16.37 19.26
C ARG A 612 -4.89 -17.86 19.39
N SER A 613 -4.06 -18.72 18.79
CA SER A 613 -4.22 -20.17 18.88
C SER A 613 -4.04 -20.68 20.31
N LEU A 614 -3.20 -20.04 21.15
CA LEU A 614 -3.12 -20.34 22.60
C LEU A 614 -4.47 -20.04 23.25
N GLY A 615 -5.00 -18.84 23.02
CA GLY A 615 -6.28 -18.41 23.58
C GLY A 615 -7.43 -19.31 23.14
N ILE A 616 -7.49 -19.73 21.87
CA ILE A 616 -8.47 -20.69 21.37
C ILE A 616 -8.33 -22.04 22.07
N ARG A 617 -7.11 -22.57 22.21
CA ARG A 617 -6.85 -23.83 22.91
C ARG A 617 -7.26 -23.76 24.38
N LEU A 618 -6.91 -22.68 25.08
CA LEU A 618 -7.30 -22.45 26.47
C LEU A 618 -8.82 -22.29 26.62
N ALA A 619 -9.47 -21.60 25.68
CA ALA A 619 -10.93 -21.47 25.63
C ALA A 619 -11.63 -22.81 25.35
N SER A 620 -10.99 -23.74 24.62
CA SER A 620 -11.55 -25.05 24.31
C SER A 620 -11.49 -26.07 25.47
N GLY A 621 -10.92 -25.72 26.63
CA GLY A 621 -10.96 -26.57 27.82
C GLY A 621 -9.96 -27.73 27.81
N TRP A 622 -8.79 -27.56 27.18
CA TRP A 622 -7.70 -28.54 27.23
C TRP A 622 -7.37 -28.93 28.69
N GLY A 623 -7.47 -30.23 28.99
CA GLY A 623 -7.14 -30.82 30.29
C GLY A 623 -8.23 -30.78 31.37
N THR A 624 -9.41 -30.20 31.11
CA THR A 624 -10.51 -30.07 32.11
C THR A 624 -11.79 -30.82 31.75
N GLY A 625 -11.71 -31.81 30.86
CA GLY A 625 -12.86 -32.69 30.56
C GLY A 625 -13.87 -32.13 29.54
N GLY A 626 -13.42 -31.38 28.52
CA GLY A 626 -14.24 -31.10 27.33
C GLY A 626 -15.18 -29.88 27.41
N ARG A 627 -15.00 -28.98 28.38
CA ARG A 627 -15.81 -27.75 28.53
C ARG A 627 -15.26 -26.64 27.63
N CYS A 628 -15.91 -26.45 26.48
CA CYS A 628 -15.52 -25.43 25.51
C CYS A 628 -16.26 -24.11 25.77
N ARG A 629 -15.52 -23.01 26.00
CA ARG A 629 -16.04 -21.65 26.22
C ARG A 629 -16.83 -21.13 25.02
N THR A 630 -16.40 -21.48 23.81
CA THR A 630 -16.90 -20.92 22.55
C THR A 630 -17.34 -22.02 21.60
N TRP A 631 -18.63 -22.06 21.27
CA TRP A 631 -19.20 -23.00 20.31
C TRP A 631 -19.29 -22.36 18.91
N THR A 632 -18.83 -23.12 17.93
CA THR A 632 -18.82 -22.83 16.50
C THR A 632 -19.14 -24.12 15.75
N PRO A 633 -19.47 -24.08 14.45
CA PRO A 633 -19.72 -25.30 13.67
C PRO A 633 -18.55 -26.30 13.68
N LYS A 634 -17.33 -25.84 13.94
CA LYS A 634 -16.12 -26.68 13.93
C LYS A 634 -15.90 -27.47 15.22
N ASN A 635 -16.44 -27.01 16.34
CA ASN A 635 -16.12 -27.55 17.66
C ASN A 635 -17.35 -27.83 18.55
N VAL A 636 -18.55 -27.54 18.05
CA VAL A 636 -19.80 -27.95 18.68
C VAL A 636 -19.89 -29.48 18.73
N PRO A 637 -20.41 -30.09 19.82
CA PRO A 637 -20.55 -31.54 19.91
C PRO A 637 -21.31 -32.12 18.71
N SER A 638 -20.92 -33.33 18.29
CA SER A 638 -21.44 -33.99 17.07
C SER A 638 -22.95 -34.21 17.06
N GLU A 639 -23.57 -34.31 18.23
CA GLU A 639 -25.03 -34.44 18.38
C GLU A 639 -25.79 -33.17 17.96
N PHE A 640 -25.11 -32.02 17.99
CA PHE A 640 -25.63 -30.72 17.55
C PHE A 640 -25.00 -30.27 16.22
N ASN A 641 -24.33 -31.17 15.47
CA ASN A 641 -23.67 -30.85 14.20
C ASN A 641 -24.09 -31.79 13.06
N SER A 642 -24.57 -31.22 11.95
CA SER A 642 -24.95 -32.00 10.76
C SER A 642 -23.76 -32.53 9.96
N SER A 643 -22.57 -31.90 10.04
CA SER A 643 -21.43 -32.27 9.18
C SER A 643 -20.69 -33.54 9.63
N ASN A 644 -20.86 -33.97 10.88
CA ASN A 644 -20.26 -35.22 11.41
C ASN A 644 -21.07 -36.48 11.07
N TYR A 645 -22.13 -36.34 10.27
CA TYR A 645 -22.95 -37.47 9.81
C TYR A 645 -22.18 -38.43 8.88
N ASN A 646 -21.17 -37.93 8.15
CA ASN A 646 -20.45 -38.72 7.13
C ASN A 646 -19.15 -39.39 7.63
N GLU A 647 -18.51 -38.87 8.69
CA GLU A 647 -17.29 -39.51 9.22
C GLU A 647 -17.59 -40.68 10.17
N ARG A 648 -18.77 -40.70 10.81
CA ARG A 648 -19.16 -41.78 11.74
C ARG A 648 -19.68 -43.06 11.09
N ILE A 649 -19.79 -43.13 9.76
CA ILE A 649 -20.01 -44.39 9.04
C ILE A 649 -18.67 -45.06 8.63
N ALA A 650 -17.53 -44.39 8.83
CA ALA A 650 -16.21 -44.96 8.51
C ALA A 650 -15.42 -45.48 9.73
N GLU A 651 -15.77 -45.11 10.97
CA GLU A 651 -15.15 -45.69 12.18
C GLU A 651 -16.21 -46.37 13.06
N GLY A 652 -16.56 -47.59 12.66
CA GLY A 652 -17.28 -48.51 13.53
C GLY A 652 -16.37 -48.96 14.66
N GLN A 653 -16.59 -48.44 15.87
CA GLN A 653 -16.34 -49.13 17.15
C GLN A 653 -16.79 -48.23 18.32
N PHE A 654 -18.06 -48.31 18.72
CA PHE A 654 -18.50 -48.16 20.12
C PHE A 654 -19.90 -48.79 20.25
N TYR A 655 -19.96 -50.11 20.21
CA TYR A 655 -21.01 -50.85 20.89
C TYR A 655 -20.48 -51.25 22.27
N SER A 656 -20.90 -50.53 23.30
CA SER A 656 -21.10 -51.11 24.62
C SER A 656 -22.55 -50.90 24.97
N ASN A 657 -23.34 -51.97 24.82
CA ASN A 657 -24.69 -52.08 25.34
C ASN A 657 -24.63 -51.98 26.86
N ASP A 658 -25.01 -50.83 27.41
CA ASP A 658 -25.43 -50.75 28.81
C ASP A 658 -26.69 -49.86 28.89
N PRO A 659 -27.89 -50.45 29.00
CA PRO A 659 -29.13 -49.71 29.13
C PRO A 659 -29.27 -49.24 30.58
N GLY A 660 -28.49 -48.23 30.98
CA GLY A 660 -28.47 -47.80 32.39
C GLY A 660 -27.82 -46.46 32.73
N SER A 661 -27.13 -45.76 31.82
CA SER A 661 -26.52 -44.46 32.15
C SER A 661 -27.39 -43.29 31.67
N SER A 662 -27.97 -42.59 32.63
CA SER A 662 -28.73 -41.36 32.47
C SER A 662 -27.97 -40.27 31.71
N SER A 663 -28.71 -39.54 30.88
CA SER A 663 -28.35 -38.33 30.11
C SER A 663 -27.92 -37.10 30.95
N THR A 664 -27.52 -37.31 32.20
CA THR A 664 -27.18 -36.25 33.18
C THR A 664 -25.81 -35.60 32.98
N GLY A 665 -24.92 -36.17 32.17
CA GLY A 665 -23.59 -35.60 31.91
C GLY A 665 -23.61 -34.41 30.93
N MET A 666 -24.36 -34.52 29.83
CA MET A 666 -24.38 -33.54 28.72
C MET A 666 -25.05 -32.22 29.06
N ALA A 667 -26.14 -32.27 29.84
CA ALA A 667 -26.85 -31.07 30.31
C ALA A 667 -25.93 -30.09 31.08
N THR A 668 -24.86 -30.59 31.70
CA THR A 668 -23.90 -29.73 32.44
C THR A 668 -22.92 -28.99 31.53
N HIS A 669 -22.68 -29.43 30.30
CA HIS A 669 -21.71 -28.81 29.39
C HIS A 669 -22.29 -27.63 28.61
N ILE A 670 -23.55 -27.73 28.14
CA ILE A 670 -24.22 -26.65 27.41
C ILE A 670 -24.46 -25.43 28.32
N GLU A 671 -24.71 -25.65 29.62
CA GLU A 671 -24.90 -24.57 30.60
C GLU A 671 -23.66 -23.68 30.79
N GLU A 672 -22.48 -24.18 30.45
CA GLU A 672 -21.20 -23.48 30.64
C GLU A 672 -20.71 -22.70 29.41
N VAL A 673 -21.42 -22.79 28.28
CA VAL A 673 -21.09 -22.05 27.07
C VAL A 673 -21.20 -20.55 27.33
N ILE A 674 -20.15 -19.81 26.98
CA ILE A 674 -20.07 -18.36 27.16
C ILE A 674 -20.28 -17.64 25.84
N ALA A 675 -19.85 -18.23 24.72
CA ALA A 675 -19.93 -17.64 23.41
C ALA A 675 -20.48 -18.64 22.40
N LEU A 676 -21.50 -18.25 21.62
CA LEU A 676 -22.08 -19.07 20.57
C LEU A 676 -22.04 -18.33 19.25
N ARG A 677 -21.43 -18.95 18.23
CA ARG A 677 -21.58 -18.60 16.81
C ARG A 677 -22.44 -19.65 16.16
N HIS A 678 -23.68 -19.31 15.87
CA HIS A 678 -24.70 -20.20 15.35
C HIS A 678 -24.82 -20.06 13.83
N GLU A 679 -24.66 -21.18 13.11
CA GLU A 679 -24.83 -21.27 11.65
C GLU A 679 -25.82 -22.40 11.30
N ARG A 680 -26.42 -22.36 10.10
CA ARG A 680 -27.38 -23.38 9.59
C ARG A 680 -26.94 -24.84 9.77
N SER A 681 -25.63 -25.09 9.73
CA SER A 681 -25.07 -26.43 9.84
C SER A 681 -25.23 -27.03 11.24
N MET A 682 -25.52 -26.20 12.24
CA MET A 682 -25.72 -26.61 13.64
C MET A 682 -27.18 -26.97 13.86
N LEU A 683 -27.42 -28.10 14.54
CA LEU A 683 -28.76 -28.58 14.92
C LEU A 683 -29.15 -28.05 16.31
N LEU A 684 -28.88 -26.77 16.59
CA LEU A 684 -29.26 -26.13 17.85
C LEU A 684 -30.62 -25.46 17.72
N ASP A 685 -31.55 -25.80 18.61
CA ASP A 685 -32.84 -25.12 18.68
C ASP A 685 -32.85 -23.99 19.74
N PRO A 686 -33.84 -23.08 19.74
CA PRO A 686 -33.93 -22.02 20.74
C PRO A 686 -34.01 -22.49 22.20
N ARG A 687 -34.46 -23.73 22.47
CA ARG A 687 -34.50 -24.32 23.81
C ARG A 687 -33.11 -24.76 24.26
N ASP A 688 -32.27 -25.25 23.34
CA ASP A 688 -30.87 -25.56 23.61
C ASP A 688 -30.09 -24.31 24.01
N ILE A 689 -30.28 -23.22 23.26
CA ILE A 689 -29.66 -21.92 23.55
C ILE A 689 -30.16 -21.36 24.90
N GLY A 690 -31.45 -21.54 25.20
CA GLY A 690 -32.01 -21.14 26.50
C GLY A 690 -31.42 -21.89 27.71
N GLN A 691 -30.80 -23.06 27.50
CA GLN A 691 -30.09 -23.80 28.55
C GLN A 691 -28.68 -23.23 28.83
N MET A 692 -28.12 -22.37 27.96
CA MET A 692 -26.77 -21.83 28.12
C MET A 692 -26.70 -20.71 29.19
N LYS A 693 -26.76 -21.09 30.47
CA LYS A 693 -26.87 -20.15 31.60
C LYS A 693 -25.73 -19.11 31.69
N LYS A 694 -24.53 -19.45 31.19
CA LYS A 694 -23.35 -18.56 31.19
C LYS A 694 -23.17 -17.77 29.88
N LEU A 695 -24.10 -17.87 28.92
CA LEU A 695 -23.97 -17.22 27.62
C LEU A 695 -23.88 -15.70 27.76
N GLN A 696 -22.82 -15.14 27.17
CA GLN A 696 -22.52 -13.71 27.11
C GLN A 696 -22.54 -13.19 25.68
N TYR A 697 -22.13 -13.99 24.71
CA TYR A 697 -22.07 -13.59 23.31
C TYR A 697 -22.89 -14.55 22.44
N LEU A 698 -23.84 -14.02 21.70
CA LEU A 698 -24.65 -14.77 20.74
C LEU A 698 -24.57 -14.08 19.38
N ASP A 699 -23.96 -14.78 18.43
CA ASP A 699 -23.85 -14.36 17.04
C ASP A 699 -24.54 -15.42 16.18
N SER A 700 -25.71 -15.08 15.64
CA SER A 700 -26.50 -15.99 14.81
C SER A 700 -26.97 -15.30 13.55
N ASP A 701 -26.71 -15.92 12.41
CA ASP A 701 -27.18 -15.43 11.13
C ASP A 701 -28.63 -15.86 10.83
N GLU A 702 -29.25 -16.74 11.63
CA GLU A 702 -30.57 -17.32 11.27
C GLU A 702 -31.45 -17.76 12.46
N LEU A 703 -31.22 -17.20 13.65
CA LEU A 703 -32.04 -17.60 14.81
C LEU A 703 -33.43 -16.97 14.73
N MET A 704 -34.47 -17.81 14.68
CA MET A 704 -35.86 -17.38 14.77
C MET A 704 -36.28 -17.25 16.23
N LEU A 705 -36.49 -16.02 16.70
CA LEU A 705 -37.12 -15.76 18.00
C LEU A 705 -38.64 -15.74 17.82
N ASN A 706 -39.25 -16.90 17.67
CA ASN A 706 -40.72 -17.02 17.70
C ASN A 706 -41.24 -17.11 19.15
N GLU A 707 -42.55 -16.91 19.35
CA GLU A 707 -43.20 -16.98 20.68
C GLU A 707 -42.95 -18.31 21.41
N VAL A 708 -42.67 -19.39 20.66
CA VAL A 708 -42.42 -20.76 21.15
C VAL A 708 -40.93 -21.00 21.50
N GLY A 709 -40.03 -20.12 21.06
CA GLY A 709 -38.59 -20.22 21.23
C GLY A 709 -38.15 -19.91 22.66
N GLY A 710 -37.32 -20.80 23.23
CA GLY A 710 -36.83 -20.72 24.61
C GLY A 710 -36.27 -19.37 25.03
N LYS A 711 -36.34 -19.07 26.33
CA LYS A 711 -35.85 -17.82 26.93
C LYS A 711 -34.34 -17.66 26.66
N LEU A 712 -33.95 -16.61 25.94
CA LEU A 712 -32.54 -16.25 25.83
C LEU A 712 -31.93 -16.05 27.22
N PRO A 713 -30.67 -16.47 27.45
CA PRO A 713 -30.01 -16.30 28.75
C PRO A 713 -29.88 -14.82 29.14
N LYS A 714 -30.20 -14.48 30.39
CA LYS A 714 -30.22 -13.09 30.90
C LYS A 714 -28.86 -12.38 30.92
N ASN A 715 -27.76 -13.11 30.67
CA ASN A 715 -26.40 -12.60 30.78
C ASN A 715 -25.79 -12.17 29.43
N VAL A 716 -26.57 -12.24 28.35
CA VAL A 716 -26.09 -11.89 27.00
C VAL A 716 -25.77 -10.38 26.95
N THR A 717 -24.53 -10.07 26.58
CA THR A 717 -23.98 -8.71 26.43
C THR A 717 -23.79 -8.31 24.97
N LEU A 718 -23.62 -9.29 24.08
CA LEU A 718 -23.62 -9.11 22.63
C LEU A 718 -24.67 -10.01 22.00
N LEU A 719 -25.56 -9.40 21.22
CA LEU A 719 -26.57 -10.11 20.45
C LEU A 719 -26.51 -9.67 18.99
N ARG A 720 -26.17 -10.61 18.11
CA ARG A 720 -26.35 -10.47 16.67
C ARG A 720 -27.36 -11.49 16.18
N LEU A 721 -28.38 -10.98 15.49
CA LEU A 721 -29.44 -11.78 14.91
C LEU A 721 -29.65 -11.32 13.47
N SER A 722 -29.56 -12.28 12.54
CA SER A 722 -30.12 -12.09 11.20
C SER A 722 -31.35 -12.99 11.01
N GLY A 723 -32.43 -12.45 10.45
CA GLY A 723 -33.71 -13.17 10.25
C GLY A 723 -34.92 -12.54 10.93
N ASP A 724 -35.95 -13.34 11.19
CA ASP A 724 -37.27 -12.85 11.65
C ASP A 724 -37.28 -12.49 13.14
N VAL A 725 -37.05 -11.21 13.42
CA VAL A 725 -37.31 -10.62 14.74
C VAL A 725 -38.59 -9.80 14.64
N ASN A 726 -39.73 -10.44 14.89
CA ASN A 726 -41.04 -9.81 14.73
C ASN A 726 -41.27 -8.63 15.69
N ASN A 727 -40.64 -8.63 16.88
CA ASN A 727 -40.75 -7.53 17.83
C ASN A 727 -39.58 -7.48 18.82
N LEU A 728 -38.98 -6.29 18.98
CA LEU A 728 -37.97 -5.97 19.99
C LEU A 728 -38.51 -6.00 21.43
N HIS A 729 -39.83 -5.91 21.65
CA HIS A 729 -40.49 -6.04 22.96
C HIS A 729 -40.03 -7.29 23.70
N ASP A 730 -39.87 -8.43 23.00
CA ASP A 730 -39.41 -9.68 23.59
C ASP A 730 -38.01 -9.58 24.19
N LEU A 731 -37.11 -8.77 23.64
CA LEU A 731 -35.78 -8.61 24.22
C LEU A 731 -35.83 -7.82 25.54
N VAL A 732 -36.73 -6.83 25.64
CA VAL A 732 -36.90 -6.01 26.84
C VAL A 732 -37.63 -6.79 27.94
N ASP A 733 -38.78 -7.38 27.61
CA ASP A 733 -39.63 -8.11 28.57
C ASP A 733 -38.96 -9.36 29.13
N ARG A 734 -38.01 -9.94 28.40
CA ARG A 734 -37.27 -11.15 28.81
C ARG A 734 -36.01 -10.85 29.63
N GLY A 735 -35.75 -9.58 29.97
CA GLY A 735 -34.74 -9.17 30.95
C GLY A 735 -33.32 -8.97 30.42
N LEU A 736 -33.12 -8.98 29.09
CA LEU A 736 -31.82 -8.74 28.44
C LEU A 736 -31.42 -7.27 28.43
N ALA A 737 -32.39 -6.35 28.55
CA ALA A 737 -32.15 -4.92 28.45
C ALA A 737 -31.08 -4.40 29.43
N ARG A 738 -30.93 -5.06 30.59
CA ARG A 738 -29.93 -4.69 31.60
C ARG A 738 -28.53 -5.19 31.32
N SER A 739 -28.33 -6.23 30.53
CA SER A 739 -27.00 -6.80 30.25
C SER A 739 -26.45 -6.37 28.88
N LEU A 740 -27.34 -6.10 27.92
CA LEU A 740 -26.95 -5.88 26.54
C LEU A 740 -26.13 -4.59 26.35
N ALA A 741 -24.96 -4.74 25.72
CA ALA A 741 -24.05 -3.65 25.36
C ALA A 741 -23.97 -3.42 23.85
N VAL A 742 -24.13 -4.51 23.07
CA VAL A 742 -24.08 -4.50 21.60
C VAL A 742 -25.30 -5.24 21.07
N LEU A 743 -26.06 -4.57 20.19
CA LEU A 743 -27.18 -5.13 19.45
C LEU A 743 -26.95 -4.94 17.95
N ASP A 744 -26.88 -6.04 17.20
CA ASP A 744 -26.74 -6.04 15.74
C ASP A 744 -27.90 -6.84 15.14
N LEU A 745 -28.81 -6.14 14.45
CA LEU A 745 -29.97 -6.75 13.81
C LEU A 745 -29.88 -6.59 12.31
N THR A 746 -29.97 -7.70 11.59
CA THR A 746 -29.96 -7.72 10.12
C THR A 746 -31.25 -8.38 9.61
N GLY A 747 -32.11 -7.59 8.98
CA GLY A 747 -33.23 -8.12 8.22
C GLY A 747 -32.75 -8.90 6.99
N VAL A 748 -33.57 -9.84 6.52
CA VAL A 748 -33.26 -10.66 5.34
C VAL A 748 -34.29 -10.38 4.26
N ASP A 749 -33.85 -9.81 3.14
CA ASP A 749 -34.65 -9.72 1.90
C ASP A 749 -34.39 -10.96 1.04
N LEU A 750 -35.10 -12.06 1.30
CA LEU A 750 -35.10 -13.24 0.42
C LEU A 750 -36.41 -13.34 -0.35
N HIS A 751 -36.34 -13.05 -1.66
CA HIS A 751 -37.25 -13.46 -2.75
C HIS A 751 -38.74 -13.03 -2.62
N PRO A 752 -39.41 -12.57 -3.70
CA PRO A 752 -40.79 -12.04 -3.69
C PRO A 752 -41.90 -13.02 -3.28
N THR A 753 -41.57 -14.22 -2.81
CA THR A 753 -42.52 -15.26 -2.39
C THR A 753 -42.46 -15.59 -0.89
N CYS A 754 -41.50 -15.03 -0.13
CA CYS A 754 -41.49 -15.10 1.32
C CYS A 754 -41.92 -13.74 1.89
N PHE A 755 -42.84 -13.75 2.85
CA PHE A 755 -43.19 -12.53 3.59
C PHE A 755 -41.96 -12.08 4.39
N PRO A 756 -41.48 -10.83 4.25
CA PRO A 756 -40.38 -10.34 5.07
C PRO A 756 -40.89 -10.10 6.49
N THR A 757 -40.41 -10.86 7.47
CA THR A 757 -40.75 -10.71 8.89
C THR A 757 -39.61 -10.03 9.66
N THR A 758 -39.11 -8.94 9.08
CA THR A 758 -38.10 -8.04 9.66
C THR A 758 -38.67 -7.16 10.78
N VAL A 759 -37.82 -6.54 11.60
CA VAL A 759 -38.23 -5.57 12.64
C VAL A 759 -39.08 -4.44 12.04
N THR A 760 -40.33 -4.36 12.47
CA THR A 760 -41.33 -3.40 11.98
C THR A 760 -41.61 -2.26 12.96
N CYS A 761 -41.30 -2.43 14.25
CA CYS A 761 -41.44 -1.38 15.26
C CYS A 761 -40.44 -1.55 16.41
N PHE A 762 -40.14 -0.43 17.07
CA PHE A 762 -39.36 -0.40 18.31
C PHE A 762 -40.31 -0.26 19.52
N PRO A 763 -40.05 -0.98 20.63
CA PRO A 763 -40.85 -0.88 21.84
C PRO A 763 -40.68 0.48 22.51
N THR A 764 -41.74 0.97 23.17
CA THR A 764 -41.64 2.17 24.02
C THR A 764 -40.75 1.96 25.24
N THR A 765 -40.47 0.70 25.59
CA THR A 765 -39.55 0.30 26.67
C THR A 765 -38.09 0.22 26.20
N VAL A 766 -37.75 0.68 24.99
CA VAL A 766 -36.36 0.74 24.51
C VAL A 766 -35.43 1.52 25.44
N SER A 767 -35.95 2.46 26.25
CA SER A 767 -35.19 3.18 27.26
C SER A 767 -34.68 2.29 28.42
N ASP A 768 -35.17 1.06 28.55
CA ASP A 768 -34.70 0.09 29.55
C ASP A 768 -33.30 -0.46 29.25
N PHE A 769 -32.77 -0.25 28.04
CA PHE A 769 -31.42 -0.64 27.64
C PHE A 769 -30.34 0.24 28.31
N GLN A 770 -30.07 -0.01 29.59
CA GLN A 770 -29.18 0.83 30.43
C GLN A 770 -27.69 0.74 30.07
N ASN A 771 -27.27 -0.35 29.41
CA ASN A 771 -25.88 -0.63 29.08
C ASN A 771 -25.57 -0.60 27.59
N LEU A 772 -26.58 -0.38 26.74
CA LEU A 772 -26.42 -0.44 25.29
C LEU A 772 -25.55 0.73 24.79
N GLU A 773 -24.46 0.40 24.13
CA GLU A 773 -23.51 1.38 23.58
C GLU A 773 -23.42 1.34 22.06
N VAL A 774 -23.63 0.15 21.47
CA VAL A 774 -23.57 -0.04 20.01
C VAL A 774 -24.87 -0.67 19.55
N MET A 775 -25.53 -0.01 18.60
CA MET A 775 -26.70 -0.54 17.91
C MET A 775 -26.49 -0.46 16.40
N LYS A 776 -26.63 -1.60 15.72
CA LYS A 776 -26.56 -1.72 14.26
C LYS A 776 -27.87 -2.30 13.76
N LEU A 777 -28.46 -1.65 12.78
CA LEU A 777 -29.75 -1.99 12.21
C LEU A 777 -29.59 -2.01 10.70
N THR A 778 -29.67 -3.20 10.12
CA THR A 778 -29.52 -3.42 8.68
C THR A 778 -30.82 -4.01 8.12
N PHE A 779 -31.31 -3.53 6.97
CA PHE A 779 -32.53 -4.06 6.30
C PHE A 779 -33.77 -4.12 7.22
N CYS A 780 -33.95 -3.13 8.09
CA CYS A 780 -35.10 -3.07 8.99
C CYS A 780 -36.23 -2.19 8.39
N HIS A 781 -37.48 -2.57 8.65
CA HIS A 781 -38.66 -2.00 7.98
C HIS A 781 -39.54 -1.11 8.86
N PHE A 782 -39.00 -0.58 9.97
CA PHE A 782 -39.73 0.35 10.83
C PHE A 782 -39.87 1.73 10.17
N GLU A 783 -41.03 2.35 10.34
CA GLU A 783 -41.29 3.69 9.76
C GLU A 783 -40.67 4.83 10.58
N GLY A 784 -40.42 4.60 11.89
CA GLY A 784 -39.86 5.57 12.81
C GLY A 784 -39.46 4.95 14.15
N LEU A 785 -38.85 5.75 15.01
CA LEU A 785 -38.41 5.36 16.35
C LEU A 785 -39.31 6.03 17.42
N PRO A 786 -39.59 5.40 18.57
CA PRO A 786 -40.35 6.01 19.65
C PRO A 786 -39.54 7.12 20.34
N GLU A 787 -40.21 8.12 20.94
CA GLU A 787 -39.57 9.20 21.70
C GLU A 787 -38.65 8.67 22.83
N ALA A 788 -39.00 7.52 23.43
CA ALA A 788 -38.19 6.85 24.43
C ALA A 788 -36.80 6.43 23.91
N PHE A 789 -36.60 6.30 22.60
CA PHE A 789 -35.30 6.02 21.99
C PHE A 789 -34.26 7.08 22.34
N GLY A 790 -34.70 8.34 22.46
CA GLY A 790 -33.89 9.47 22.91
C GLY A 790 -33.33 9.36 24.33
N GLN A 791 -33.80 8.40 25.12
CA GLN A 791 -33.46 8.24 26.53
C GLN A 791 -32.42 7.14 26.78
N LEU A 792 -31.78 6.60 25.73
CA LEU A 792 -30.71 5.61 25.87
C LEU A 792 -29.46 6.25 26.50
N PRO A 793 -29.11 5.89 27.75
CA PRO A 793 -28.16 6.69 28.54
C PRO A 793 -26.69 6.49 28.15
N ARG A 794 -26.39 5.43 27.39
CA ARG A 794 -25.02 5.01 27.06
C ARG A 794 -24.75 4.80 25.58
N LEU A 795 -25.74 5.01 24.70
CA LEU A 795 -25.56 4.77 23.27
C LEU A 795 -24.48 5.71 22.71
N ARG A 796 -23.43 5.13 22.11
CA ARG A 796 -22.29 5.84 21.53
C ARG A 796 -22.23 5.69 20.02
N HIS A 797 -22.68 4.56 19.51
CA HIS A 797 -22.56 4.23 18.09
C HIS A 797 -23.87 3.65 17.58
N LEU A 798 -24.40 4.29 16.54
CA LEU A 798 -25.65 3.92 15.93
C LEU A 798 -25.49 3.88 14.42
N THR A 799 -25.85 2.75 13.82
CA THR A 799 -25.81 2.55 12.38
C THR A 799 -27.19 2.09 11.89
N PHE A 800 -27.70 2.79 10.89
CA PHE A 800 -28.83 2.36 10.07
C PHE A 800 -28.32 2.11 8.66
N SER A 801 -28.51 0.90 8.15
CA SER A 801 -28.08 0.50 6.81
C SER A 801 -29.25 -0.12 6.06
N TRP A 802 -29.60 0.42 4.89
CA TRP A 802 -30.71 -0.08 4.07
C TRP A 802 -32.05 -0.15 4.83
N CYS A 803 -32.28 0.79 5.76
CA CYS A 803 -33.56 0.94 6.46
C CYS A 803 -34.51 1.80 5.60
N GLU A 804 -34.94 1.25 4.46
CA GLU A 804 -35.61 1.99 3.38
C GLU A 804 -36.97 2.59 3.77
N ARG A 805 -37.58 2.16 4.88
CA ARG A 805 -38.87 2.68 5.36
C ARG A 805 -38.76 3.74 6.45
N LEU A 806 -37.57 4.02 6.95
CA LEU A 806 -37.36 5.01 8.00
C LEU A 806 -37.69 6.40 7.45
N ARG A 807 -38.80 7.00 7.90
CA ARG A 807 -39.27 8.30 7.40
C ARG A 807 -38.77 9.49 8.22
N SER A 808 -38.59 9.30 9.53
CA SER A 808 -38.21 10.36 10.45
C SER A 808 -37.56 9.83 11.72
N LEU A 809 -36.67 10.64 12.30
CA LEU A 809 -36.16 10.46 13.66
C LEU A 809 -36.99 11.32 14.64
N PRO A 810 -37.29 10.84 15.87
CA PRO A 810 -38.09 11.58 16.86
C PRO A 810 -37.40 12.87 17.32
N GLU A 811 -38.15 13.81 17.90
CA GLU A 811 -37.55 15.05 18.43
C GLU A 811 -36.61 14.74 19.61
N ALA A 812 -37.00 13.79 20.47
CA ALA A 812 -36.14 13.32 21.55
C ALA A 812 -34.87 12.61 21.07
N PHE A 813 -34.67 12.35 19.77
CA PHE A 813 -33.42 11.77 19.27
C PHE A 813 -32.18 12.61 19.69
N GLY A 814 -32.34 13.92 19.82
CA GLY A 814 -31.34 14.82 20.41
C GLY A 814 -30.93 14.52 21.86
N GLY A 815 -31.73 13.73 22.58
CA GLY A 815 -31.47 13.28 23.95
C GLY A 815 -30.36 12.24 24.08
N LEU A 816 -29.85 11.68 22.97
CA LEU A 816 -28.73 10.75 22.92
C LEU A 816 -27.38 11.44 23.23
N SER A 817 -27.26 11.95 24.45
CA SER A 817 -26.16 12.81 24.92
C SER A 817 -24.76 12.19 24.87
N ARG A 818 -24.64 10.87 24.66
CA ARG A 818 -23.36 10.15 24.53
C ARG A 818 -23.05 9.66 23.13
N LEU A 819 -23.92 9.95 22.15
CA LEU A 819 -23.73 9.50 20.78
C LEU A 819 -22.49 10.16 20.18
N GLN A 820 -21.54 9.34 19.74
CA GLN A 820 -20.25 9.75 19.16
C GLN A 820 -20.18 9.49 17.66
N SER A 821 -20.86 8.46 17.17
CA SER A 821 -20.90 8.11 15.75
C SER A 821 -22.32 7.76 15.33
N LEU A 822 -22.78 8.39 14.26
CA LEU A 822 -24.04 8.06 13.59
C LEU A 822 -23.76 7.81 12.10
N GLU A 823 -24.23 6.68 11.61
CA GLU A 823 -24.19 6.31 10.20
C GLU A 823 -25.60 6.01 9.70
N LEU A 824 -26.00 6.73 8.66
CA LEU A 824 -27.24 6.59 7.93
C LEU A 824 -26.87 6.21 6.50
N ASP A 825 -27.01 4.94 6.14
CA ASP A 825 -26.66 4.40 4.82
C ASP A 825 -27.90 3.78 4.18
N GLY A 826 -28.24 4.16 2.95
CA GLY A 826 -29.40 3.64 2.22
C GLY A 826 -30.74 3.87 2.94
N CYS A 827 -30.86 4.95 3.72
CA CYS A 827 -32.11 5.35 4.39
C CYS A 827 -32.94 6.24 3.47
N LEU A 828 -33.40 5.68 2.35
CA LEU A 828 -33.94 6.44 1.22
C LEU A 828 -35.12 7.34 1.62
N THR A 829 -36.07 6.87 2.44
CA THR A 829 -37.25 7.69 2.79
C THR A 829 -37.04 8.74 3.89
N LEU A 830 -35.82 8.86 4.44
CA LEU A 830 -35.55 9.81 5.52
C LEU A 830 -35.36 11.21 4.92
N LYS A 831 -36.38 12.07 5.08
CA LYS A 831 -36.44 13.38 4.40
C LYS A 831 -35.82 14.55 5.15
N ALA A 832 -35.76 14.47 6.48
CA ALA A 832 -35.30 15.56 7.31
C ALA A 832 -34.76 15.03 8.65
N LEU A 833 -33.87 15.83 9.26
CA LEU A 833 -33.45 15.68 10.65
C LEU A 833 -34.23 16.69 11.51
N SER A 834 -34.63 16.31 12.72
CA SER A 834 -35.37 17.19 13.64
C SER A 834 -34.47 18.30 14.20
N GLU A 835 -35.06 19.41 14.66
CA GLU A 835 -34.32 20.48 15.35
C GLU A 835 -33.62 19.98 16.63
N GLY A 836 -34.11 18.89 17.24
CA GLY A 836 -33.43 18.23 18.35
C GLY A 836 -32.03 17.68 18.00
N PHE A 837 -31.71 17.48 16.72
CA PHE A 837 -30.45 16.89 16.28
C PHE A 837 -29.21 17.70 16.71
N GLY A 838 -29.33 19.03 16.79
CA GLY A 838 -28.26 19.91 17.30
C GLY A 838 -27.86 19.68 18.77
N ASN A 839 -28.65 18.92 19.54
CA ASN A 839 -28.36 18.59 20.94
C ASN A 839 -27.36 17.42 21.10
N LEU A 840 -26.93 16.80 19.99
CA LEU A 840 -25.95 15.70 20.00
C LEU A 840 -24.51 16.22 20.20
N HIS A 841 -24.25 16.85 21.33
CA HIS A 841 -22.99 17.57 21.60
C HIS A 841 -21.73 16.69 21.66
N GLN A 842 -21.87 15.36 21.76
CA GLN A 842 -20.75 14.42 21.75
C GLN A 842 -20.50 13.79 20.37
N LEU A 843 -21.29 14.12 19.35
CA LEU A 843 -21.20 13.53 18.03
C LEU A 843 -19.90 13.97 17.35
N GLN A 844 -19.06 13.01 16.99
CA GLN A 844 -17.75 13.22 16.36
C GLN A 844 -17.75 12.83 14.88
N THR A 845 -18.52 11.80 14.53
CA THR A 845 -18.61 11.28 13.17
C THR A 845 -20.06 11.18 12.76
N LEU A 846 -20.42 11.84 11.65
CA LEU A 846 -21.71 11.71 10.99
C LEU A 846 -21.49 11.32 9.53
N LYS A 847 -22.06 10.18 9.15
CA LYS A 847 -22.09 9.72 7.76
C LYS A 847 -23.53 9.58 7.30
N ILE A 848 -23.84 10.18 6.17
CA ILE A 848 -25.15 10.15 5.53
C ILE A 848 -24.92 9.77 4.07
N ASN A 849 -25.28 8.55 3.70
CA ASN A 849 -25.08 8.02 2.36
C ASN A 849 -26.42 7.52 1.81
N GLY A 850 -26.85 8.00 0.65
CA GLY A 850 -28.08 7.54 0.01
C GLY A 850 -29.32 7.77 0.89
N SER A 851 -29.67 9.04 1.08
CA SER A 851 -30.87 9.44 1.82
C SER A 851 -31.52 10.66 1.15
N ASP A 852 -32.85 10.74 1.14
CA ASP A 852 -33.59 11.87 0.55
C ASP A 852 -33.63 13.11 1.48
N ILE A 853 -32.59 13.32 2.29
CA ILE A 853 -32.50 14.49 3.18
C ILE A 853 -32.32 15.74 2.33
N SER A 854 -33.31 16.63 2.33
CA SER A 854 -33.31 17.85 1.50
C SER A 854 -32.71 19.08 2.19
N GLU A 855 -32.74 19.11 3.52
CA GLU A 855 -32.23 20.20 4.35
C GLU A 855 -31.71 19.71 5.71
N LEU A 856 -30.74 20.44 6.27
CA LEU A 856 -30.24 20.25 7.63
C LEU A 856 -30.87 21.32 8.55
N PRO A 857 -31.24 20.99 9.80
CA PRO A 857 -31.88 21.93 10.73
C PRO A 857 -30.94 23.09 11.10
N GLU A 858 -31.50 24.24 11.50
CA GLU A 858 -30.67 25.38 11.93
C GLU A 858 -29.89 25.05 13.21
N SER A 859 -30.35 24.11 14.04
CA SER A 859 -29.57 23.63 15.17
C SER A 859 -28.34 22.79 14.80
N PHE A 860 -28.15 22.40 13.53
CA PHE A 860 -27.04 21.52 13.10
C PHE A 860 -25.66 22.09 13.42
N GLY A 861 -25.51 23.43 13.37
CA GLY A 861 -24.28 24.12 13.79
C GLY A 861 -23.89 23.93 15.26
N ASN A 862 -24.80 23.43 16.12
CA ASN A 862 -24.54 23.20 17.55
C ASN A 862 -23.74 21.92 17.83
N LEU A 863 -23.42 21.12 16.79
CA LEU A 863 -22.60 19.90 16.87
C LEU A 863 -21.12 20.23 17.08
N SER A 864 -20.81 20.83 18.23
CA SER A 864 -19.50 21.41 18.56
C SER A 864 -18.33 20.42 18.61
N GLN A 865 -18.58 19.10 18.67
CA GLN A 865 -17.53 18.06 18.68
C GLN A 865 -17.41 17.33 17.34
N LEU A 866 -18.18 17.72 16.31
CA LEU A 866 -18.19 17.04 15.03
C LEU A 866 -16.85 17.23 14.33
N GLN A 867 -16.17 16.12 14.04
CA GLN A 867 -14.85 16.11 13.39
C GLN A 867 -14.91 15.62 11.95
N THR A 868 -15.82 14.68 11.66
CA THR A 868 -15.99 14.09 10.33
C THR A 868 -17.45 14.17 9.93
N LEU A 869 -17.71 14.87 8.83
CA LEU A 869 -19.01 14.90 8.16
C LEU A 869 -18.83 14.38 6.73
N THR A 870 -19.54 13.30 6.42
CA THR A 870 -19.62 12.76 5.06
C THR A 870 -21.08 12.68 4.65
N ILE A 871 -21.42 13.33 3.54
CA ILE A 871 -22.73 13.26 2.92
C ILE A 871 -22.54 12.86 1.45
N TYR A 872 -23.14 11.75 1.06
CA TYR A 872 -23.07 11.22 -0.30
C TYR A 872 -24.47 10.89 -0.82
N GLY A 873 -24.81 11.37 -2.02
CA GLY A 873 -26.09 11.02 -2.66
C GLY A 873 -27.27 11.42 -1.80
N SER A 874 -27.41 12.72 -1.53
CA SER A 874 -28.52 13.29 -0.77
C SER A 874 -28.98 14.57 -1.42
N ASP A 875 -30.28 14.84 -1.39
CA ASP A 875 -30.92 15.99 -2.06
C ASP A 875 -30.71 17.33 -1.33
N ILE A 876 -29.61 17.46 -0.56
CA ILE A 876 -29.32 18.66 0.23
C ILE A 876 -29.11 19.83 -0.73
N SER A 877 -30.02 20.80 -0.69
CA SER A 877 -30.00 21.98 -1.56
C SER A 877 -29.36 23.21 -0.91
N LYS A 878 -29.35 23.26 0.43
CA LYS A 878 -28.81 24.37 1.25
C LYS A 878 -28.23 23.85 2.56
N LEU A 879 -27.19 24.55 3.05
CA LEU A 879 -26.67 24.39 4.41
C LEU A 879 -27.20 25.53 5.29
N PRO A 880 -27.49 25.29 6.58
CA PRO A 880 -27.99 26.31 7.51
C PRO A 880 -26.95 27.40 7.79
N GLU A 881 -27.37 28.60 8.17
CA GLU A 881 -26.43 29.67 8.53
C GLU A 881 -25.62 29.32 9.79
N SER A 882 -26.11 28.43 10.64
CA SER A 882 -25.32 27.93 11.77
C SER A 882 -24.16 27.00 11.37
N PHE A 883 -24.08 26.52 10.12
CA PHE A 883 -23.09 25.51 9.70
C PHE A 883 -21.63 25.95 9.95
N GLY A 884 -21.34 27.25 9.85
CA GLY A 884 -20.04 27.82 10.19
C GLY A 884 -19.59 27.63 11.65
N ASN A 885 -20.47 27.22 12.55
CA ASN A 885 -20.17 27.02 13.97
C ASN A 885 -19.49 25.67 14.29
N LEU A 886 -19.30 24.80 13.28
CA LEU A 886 -18.68 23.48 13.41
C LEU A 886 -17.14 23.56 13.59
N SER A 887 -16.71 24.15 14.71
CA SER A 887 -15.31 24.50 15.00
C SER A 887 -14.32 23.33 15.18
N GLN A 888 -14.79 22.08 15.25
CA GLN A 888 -13.93 20.90 15.37
C GLN A 888 -13.86 20.08 14.09
N LEU A 889 -14.51 20.54 13.02
CA LEU A 889 -14.65 19.80 11.77
C LEU A 889 -13.30 19.73 11.04
N LYS A 890 -12.78 18.52 10.88
CA LYS A 890 -11.49 18.24 10.22
C LYS A 890 -11.67 17.71 8.81
N THR A 891 -12.74 16.96 8.60
CA THR A 891 -13.06 16.32 7.33
C THR A 891 -14.49 16.64 6.95
N LEU A 892 -14.66 17.36 5.84
CA LEU A 892 -15.94 17.64 5.23
C LEU A 892 -15.94 17.05 3.82
N THR A 893 -16.90 16.18 3.54
CA THR A 893 -17.15 15.67 2.19
C THR A 893 -18.64 15.72 1.94
N ILE A 894 -19.06 16.50 0.95
CA ILE A 894 -20.43 16.53 0.46
C ILE A 894 -20.36 16.30 -1.04
N SER A 895 -21.06 15.28 -1.53
CA SER A 895 -21.03 14.89 -2.94
C SER A 895 -22.35 14.28 -3.37
N GLY A 896 -22.74 14.48 -4.63
CA GLY A 896 -24.06 14.09 -5.10
C GLY A 896 -25.18 14.84 -4.35
N SER A 897 -25.03 16.17 -4.24
CA SER A 897 -26.01 17.07 -3.63
C SER A 897 -26.25 18.30 -4.51
N ASP A 898 -27.37 18.97 -4.30
CA ASP A 898 -27.84 20.12 -5.09
C ASP A 898 -27.46 21.48 -4.46
N ILE A 899 -26.36 21.53 -3.70
CA ILE A 899 -25.91 22.74 -3.02
C ILE A 899 -25.48 23.79 -4.06
N SER A 900 -26.31 24.82 -4.22
CA SER A 900 -26.05 25.92 -5.17
C SER A 900 -25.32 27.11 -4.53
N LYS A 901 -25.39 27.26 -3.20
CA LYS A 901 -24.77 28.35 -2.43
C LYS A 901 -24.33 27.85 -1.05
N LEU A 902 -23.22 28.38 -0.56
CA LEU A 902 -22.75 28.20 0.81
C LEU A 902 -23.23 29.36 1.69
N PRO A 903 -23.52 29.12 2.99
CA PRO A 903 -23.90 30.17 3.93
C PRO A 903 -22.76 31.16 4.17
N GLU A 904 -23.07 32.39 4.56
CA GLU A 904 -22.03 33.41 4.81
C GLU A 904 -21.09 32.99 5.94
N SER A 905 -21.63 32.29 6.93
CA SER A 905 -20.87 31.73 8.04
C SER A 905 -19.87 30.63 7.65
N PHE A 906 -19.94 30.09 6.43
CA PHE A 906 -19.09 28.96 6.01
C PHE A 906 -17.59 29.28 6.13
N GLY A 907 -17.20 30.54 5.95
CA GLY A 907 -15.83 31.02 6.14
C GLY A 907 -15.32 30.95 7.58
N ASN A 908 -16.18 30.68 8.57
CA ASN A 908 -15.81 30.55 9.98
C ASN A 908 -15.32 29.13 10.35
N LEU A 909 -15.39 28.17 9.42
CA LEU A 909 -14.82 26.84 9.63
C LEU A 909 -13.29 26.95 9.72
N SER A 910 -12.72 26.46 10.82
CA SER A 910 -11.31 26.63 11.20
C SER A 910 -10.36 25.57 10.63
#